data_AF-K7FDD0-F1
#
_entry.id   AF-K7FDD0-F1
#
_cell.length_a   1.000
_cell.length_b   1.000
_cell.length_c   1.000
_cell.angle_alpha   90.00
_cell.angle_beta   90.00
_cell.angle_gamma   90.00
#
_symmetry.space_group_name_H-M   'P 1'
#
loop_
_entity.id
_entity.type
_entity.pdbx_description
1 polymer ?
#
loop_
_entity_poly.entity_id
_entity_poly.type
_entity_poly.pdbx_seq_one_letter_code
_entity_poly.pdbx_strand_id
1 'polypeptide(L)'
;SKVIKCKAAIAWEAGSLFSIEEVEVAPPKEHEIRVKIVATGVCRSDAHAISPSFKEGLFPVILGHEGAGIVESTGPGVTKFKPGDKVIPLYMPQCGQCKFCLSPKTNLCEKISKIKTAISDQDLMPDGTSRFTCKGKQIYHFMGTSTFSEYTVVAETSLVKIDDAAPLEKVCLIGCGFSTGYGAAINTAKVEPGSTCAVFGLGGVGLSAVMGCKVSGASRIFAIDINKDKFSLAKELGATDCLNPQDFKKPIQEVITEMNDGGVDFAIECIGNIAVMGLLMDNSTPSIHHRRSWKEKQNVSIQESKHGSEIFHKEKMQESVLNNCSELKLVYILMPLGNSRENTESFLYSMGLAREYQQNHYIPIVESITWFVAGWKSIDSVPKLVSDYMAKKFNLDALVTYTLPFEKINKAFDLMCEGKSRVIWPCRLPAYIRRCPARERLCPRAPSSHATLGTTTSFRCTFYPQGEKEGETAELLYQVIKCKAAVAWEAGKPLSIEEVEVAPPKVHEVRIKVVATAVCHTDAYTLSGADPEGCFPVILGHEGAGIVESVGEGVTKVKPGDTVIPLYVPQCGECKFCLNPKTNLCQKIRVTQGKGLMPDGTSRFTCKGKQIYHFMGTSTFSEYTVVADISLAKIDAAAPLDKVCLLGCGISTGYGAVINTAKVEPGSTCAIFGLGGVGLAVIMGCKVAGASRIIGVDLNKDKFAKAKEFGATECINPQDFKKPIQEVLVELTEGGVDYSFECIGNVGVMKELALFPSNIKRAALEACHKGWGVSVIVGVAAAGQEIATRPFQLVTGRTWKGTAFGGWKSVESVPKLVTEYMSKKIKVDEFVTHTLPFDRINEAFELMHAGKR
;
A
#
# COMPACT_ATOMS: atom_id res chain seq x y z
N SER A 1 39.45 27.51 -14.14
CA SER A 1 38.34 28.48 -14.28
C SER A 1 38.48 29.58 -13.22
N LYS A 2 37.80 30.74 -13.38
CA LYS A 2 37.80 31.84 -12.38
C LYS A 2 36.53 31.79 -11.51
N VAL A 3 36.57 32.46 -10.35
CA VAL A 3 35.35 32.80 -9.58
C VAL A 3 34.44 33.67 -10.46
N ILE A 4 33.13 33.44 -10.39
CA ILE A 4 32.09 34.23 -11.06
C ILE A 4 31.24 34.94 -10.01
N LYS A 5 30.80 36.17 -10.31
CA LYS A 5 29.74 36.86 -9.55
C LYS A 5 28.42 36.73 -10.30
N CYS A 6 27.35 36.36 -9.62
CA CYS A 6 26.02 36.25 -10.20
C CYS A 6 24.92 36.42 -9.14
N LYS A 7 23.65 36.47 -9.55
CA LYS A 7 22.51 36.47 -8.63
C LYS A 7 22.26 35.07 -8.07
N ALA A 8 21.85 35.01 -6.80
CA ALA A 8 21.20 33.84 -6.20
C ALA A 8 20.12 34.26 -5.22
N ALA A 9 19.20 33.34 -4.92
CA ALA A 9 18.16 33.53 -3.91
C ALA A 9 18.56 32.80 -2.63
N ILE A 10 18.97 33.57 -1.62
CA ILE A 10 19.44 33.04 -0.33
C ILE A 10 18.31 33.08 0.70
N ALA A 11 18.01 31.95 1.31
CA ALA A 11 17.30 31.92 2.58
C ALA A 11 18.31 32.13 3.71
N TRP A 12 18.19 33.24 4.44
CA TRP A 12 19.16 33.62 5.49
C TRP A 12 18.86 32.96 6.85
N GLU A 13 17.59 32.62 7.09
CA GLU A 13 17.08 31.99 8.33
C GLU A 13 15.75 31.26 8.06
N ALA A 14 15.35 30.35 8.95
CA ALA A 14 14.08 29.63 8.82
C ALA A 14 12.87 30.59 8.91
N GLY A 15 11.91 30.43 8.01
CA GLY A 15 10.73 31.30 7.88
C GLY A 15 10.96 32.61 7.12
N SER A 16 12.19 32.92 6.71
CA SER A 16 12.48 34.13 5.90
C SER A 16 12.07 33.96 4.43
N LEU A 17 11.72 35.08 3.80
CA LEU A 17 11.67 35.18 2.33
C LEU A 17 13.10 35.20 1.77
N PHE A 18 13.27 34.75 0.53
CA PHE A 18 14.59 34.75 -0.11
C PHE A 18 15.07 36.17 -0.38
N SER A 19 16.31 36.47 -0.01
CA SER A 19 17.02 37.66 -0.48
C SER A 19 17.66 37.37 -1.83
N ILE A 20 17.47 38.23 -2.83
CA ILE A 20 18.23 38.19 -4.08
C ILE A 20 19.54 38.92 -3.85
N GLU A 21 20.66 38.18 -3.88
CA GLU A 21 21.99 38.65 -3.51
C GLU A 21 22.98 38.43 -4.65
N GLU A 22 24.03 39.25 -4.72
CA GLU A 22 25.22 38.90 -5.51
C GLU A 22 26.06 37.88 -4.73
N VAL A 23 26.29 36.72 -5.34
CA VAL A 23 27.08 35.63 -4.78
C VAL A 23 28.32 35.36 -5.62
N GLU A 24 29.40 34.96 -4.95
CA GLU A 24 30.64 34.50 -5.56
C GLU A 24 30.60 32.98 -5.68
N VAL A 25 30.57 32.49 -6.93
CA VAL A 25 30.56 31.08 -7.30
C VAL A 25 31.98 30.65 -7.65
N ALA A 26 32.52 29.73 -6.84
CA ALA A 26 33.85 29.16 -7.01
C ALA A 26 34.01 28.46 -8.38
N PRO A 27 35.24 28.31 -8.90
CA PRO A 27 35.49 27.36 -9.98
C PRO A 27 35.22 25.92 -9.50
N PRO A 28 34.76 25.01 -10.41
CA PRO A 28 34.63 23.60 -10.09
C PRO A 28 35.99 22.95 -9.79
N LYS A 29 36.01 22.09 -8.77
CA LYS A 29 37.15 21.24 -8.40
C LYS A 29 37.08 19.89 -9.13
N GLU A 30 37.93 18.94 -8.74
CA GLU A 30 38.00 17.61 -9.34
C GLU A 30 36.65 16.87 -9.27
N HIS A 31 36.24 16.27 -10.40
CA HIS A 31 34.93 15.64 -10.62
C HIS A 31 33.70 16.56 -10.42
N GLU A 32 33.88 17.89 -10.44
CA GLU A 32 32.80 18.88 -10.39
C GLU A 32 32.59 19.63 -11.72
N ILE A 33 31.38 20.14 -11.90
CA ILE A 33 30.93 20.84 -13.11
C ILE A 33 30.17 22.09 -12.70
N ARG A 34 30.51 23.24 -13.28
CA ARG A 34 29.75 24.48 -13.14
C ARG A 34 28.76 24.64 -14.28
N VAL A 35 27.50 24.80 -13.92
CA VAL A 35 26.36 24.87 -14.84
C VAL A 35 25.75 26.26 -14.75
N LYS A 36 25.58 26.94 -15.89
CA LYS A 36 24.69 28.10 -15.99
C LYS A 36 23.26 27.59 -15.99
N ILE A 37 22.47 27.90 -14.97
CA ILE A 37 21.05 27.55 -14.93
C ILE A 37 20.31 28.48 -15.90
N VAL A 38 19.42 27.90 -16.72
CA VAL A 38 18.57 28.64 -17.67
C VAL A 38 17.12 28.66 -17.18
N ALA A 39 16.68 27.57 -16.55
CA ALA A 39 15.38 27.45 -15.91
C ALA A 39 15.48 26.68 -14.59
N THR A 40 14.65 27.05 -13.61
CA THR A 40 14.41 26.24 -12.41
C THR A 40 12.93 26.18 -12.08
N GLY A 41 12.46 24.97 -11.75
CA GLY A 41 11.20 24.75 -11.05
C GLY A 41 11.26 25.29 -9.61
N VAL A 42 10.10 25.48 -9.00
CA VAL A 42 9.92 25.76 -7.56
C VAL A 42 9.01 24.67 -7.00
N CYS A 43 9.49 23.92 -5.99
CA CYS A 43 8.80 22.73 -5.50
C CYS A 43 8.50 22.82 -3.99
N ARG A 44 7.50 22.06 -3.54
CA ARG A 44 6.99 22.13 -2.15
C ARG A 44 8.01 21.66 -1.11
N SER A 45 8.98 20.86 -1.53
CA SER A 45 10.18 20.48 -0.76
C SER A 45 11.07 21.68 -0.44
N ASP A 46 11.26 22.62 -1.37
CA ASP A 46 12.03 23.85 -1.12
C ASP A 46 11.36 24.69 -0.01
N ALA A 47 10.03 24.80 -0.03
CA ALA A 47 9.27 25.51 1.02
C ALA A 47 9.26 24.79 2.37
N HIS A 48 9.35 23.45 2.39
CA HIS A 48 9.49 22.71 3.65
C HIS A 48 10.89 22.89 4.26
N ALA A 49 11.94 22.96 3.44
CA ALA A 49 13.32 23.13 3.87
C ALA A 49 13.60 24.48 4.58
N ILE A 50 12.77 25.50 4.34
CA ILE A 50 12.80 26.79 5.07
C ILE A 50 11.67 26.96 6.09
N SER A 51 10.86 25.92 6.33
CA SER A 51 9.79 26.00 7.34
C SER A 51 10.38 26.13 8.75
N PRO A 52 9.86 27.02 9.63
CA PRO A 52 10.21 27.03 11.06
C PRO A 52 9.96 25.71 11.80
N SER A 53 9.17 24.79 11.23
CA SER A 53 9.01 23.43 11.75
C SER A 53 10.19 22.51 11.45
N PHE A 54 11.02 22.82 10.45
CA PHE A 54 12.10 21.96 9.99
C PHE A 54 13.40 22.23 10.77
N LYS A 55 13.53 21.58 11.93
CA LYS A 55 14.63 21.79 12.89
C LYS A 55 16.00 21.23 12.46
N GLU A 56 16.09 20.55 11.32
CA GLU A 56 17.34 20.03 10.76
C GLU A 56 17.98 20.98 9.72
N GLY A 57 17.39 22.16 9.47
CA GLY A 57 17.84 23.09 8.43
C GLY A 57 19.13 23.87 8.77
N LEU A 58 20.07 23.94 7.83
CA LEU A 58 21.28 24.77 7.89
C LEU A 58 21.07 26.08 7.11
N PHE A 59 21.56 27.18 7.68
CA PHE A 59 21.41 28.52 7.12
C PHE A 59 22.73 29.31 7.23
N PRO A 60 23.02 30.25 6.29
CA PRO A 60 22.24 30.59 5.10
C PRO A 60 22.38 29.54 3.98
N VAL A 61 21.35 29.37 3.14
CA VAL A 61 21.29 28.32 2.11
C VAL A 61 20.72 28.82 0.78
N ILE A 62 21.19 28.27 -0.34
CA ILE A 62 20.59 28.42 -1.68
C ILE A 62 19.84 27.13 -2.00
N LEU A 63 18.52 27.22 -2.13
CA LEU A 63 17.63 26.08 -2.45
C LEU A 63 17.51 25.85 -3.97
N GLY A 64 16.50 25.10 -4.39
CA GLY A 64 16.25 24.72 -5.77
C GLY A 64 16.93 23.39 -6.13
N HIS A 65 16.14 22.48 -6.68
CA HIS A 65 16.57 21.14 -7.11
C HIS A 65 15.88 20.66 -8.40
N GLU A 66 15.18 21.57 -9.10
CA GLU A 66 14.44 21.31 -10.35
C GLU A 66 15.02 22.14 -11.52
N GLY A 67 16.34 22.10 -11.71
CA GLY A 67 17.05 22.91 -12.69
C GLY A 67 17.16 22.29 -14.08
N ALA A 68 17.31 23.14 -15.09
CA ALA A 68 17.92 22.78 -16.37
C ALA A 68 18.84 23.93 -16.84
N GLY A 69 19.96 23.57 -17.46
CA GLY A 69 21.02 24.52 -17.76
C GLY A 69 22.00 24.05 -18.82
N ILE A 70 23.12 24.77 -18.90
CA ILE A 70 24.21 24.56 -19.86
C ILE A 70 25.53 24.51 -19.09
N VAL A 71 26.40 23.54 -19.39
CA VAL A 71 27.73 23.48 -18.79
C VAL A 71 28.55 24.72 -19.18
N GLU A 72 29.07 25.45 -18.19
CA GLU A 72 29.96 26.61 -18.40
C GLU A 72 31.43 26.19 -18.29
N SER A 73 31.80 25.41 -17.27
CA SER A 73 33.14 24.84 -17.13
C SER A 73 33.14 23.53 -16.35
N THR A 74 34.13 22.71 -16.63
CA THR A 74 34.42 21.46 -15.92
C THR A 74 35.68 21.62 -15.07
N GLY A 75 35.75 20.89 -13.97
CA GLY A 75 36.99 20.72 -13.21
C GLY A 75 37.83 19.54 -13.72
N PRO A 76 38.99 19.26 -13.09
CA PRO A 76 39.81 18.08 -13.38
C PRO A 76 39.03 16.77 -13.26
N GLY A 77 39.48 15.72 -13.94
CA GLY A 77 38.88 14.37 -13.88
C GLY A 77 37.55 14.19 -14.64
N VAL A 78 36.79 15.26 -14.89
CA VAL A 78 35.54 15.22 -15.66
C VAL A 78 35.83 14.91 -17.13
N THR A 79 35.22 13.83 -17.63
CA THR A 79 35.42 13.34 -19.01
C THR A 79 34.12 13.21 -19.82
N LYS A 80 32.96 13.16 -19.14
CA LYS A 80 31.65 12.88 -19.77
C LYS A 80 30.92 14.13 -20.29
N PHE A 81 31.41 15.31 -19.94
CA PHE A 81 30.77 16.61 -20.19
C PHE A 81 31.78 17.63 -20.69
N LYS A 82 31.33 18.58 -21.51
CA LYS A 82 32.12 19.74 -21.95
C LYS A 82 31.28 21.03 -21.90
N PRO A 83 31.92 22.22 -21.88
CA PRO A 83 31.21 23.49 -22.03
C PRO A 83 30.28 23.50 -23.25
N GLY A 84 29.08 24.04 -23.06
CA GLY A 84 28.02 24.10 -24.07
C GLY A 84 27.04 22.91 -24.07
N ASP A 85 27.31 21.79 -23.39
CA ASP A 85 26.35 20.69 -23.28
C ASP A 85 25.10 21.13 -22.48
N LYS A 86 23.90 20.84 -23.00
CA LYS A 86 22.64 20.97 -22.23
C LYS A 86 22.52 19.86 -21.18
N VAL A 87 22.14 20.24 -19.97
CA VAL A 87 22.14 19.35 -18.80
C VAL A 87 21.00 19.61 -17.81
N ILE A 88 20.62 18.57 -17.07
CA ILE A 88 19.72 18.63 -15.91
C ILE A 88 20.53 18.22 -14.66
N PRO A 89 20.68 19.09 -13.64
CA PRO A 89 21.17 18.70 -12.33
C PRO A 89 20.22 17.71 -11.65
N LEU A 90 20.78 16.72 -10.96
CA LEU A 90 20.04 15.61 -10.36
C LEU A 90 20.39 15.51 -8.88
N TYR A 91 19.41 15.77 -8.02
CA TYR A 91 19.55 15.65 -6.58
C TYR A 91 19.85 14.19 -6.11
N MET A 92 19.51 13.20 -6.96
CA MET A 92 19.83 11.79 -6.76
C MET A 92 21.08 11.41 -7.59
N PRO A 93 22.28 11.29 -6.96
CA PRO A 93 23.51 11.00 -7.68
C PRO A 93 23.53 9.57 -8.23
N GLN A 94 24.21 9.35 -9.36
CA GLN A 94 24.53 8.04 -9.93
C GLN A 94 26.04 7.91 -10.11
N CYS A 95 26.70 7.13 -9.25
CA CYS A 95 28.14 6.87 -9.41
C CYS A 95 28.44 5.74 -10.40
N GLY A 96 27.47 4.87 -10.70
CA GLY A 96 27.63 3.72 -11.60
C GLY A 96 28.48 2.56 -11.07
N GLN A 97 29.04 2.66 -9.86
CA GLN A 97 30.00 1.66 -9.32
C GLN A 97 29.56 1.02 -7.99
N CYS A 98 28.72 1.69 -7.19
CA CYS A 98 28.28 1.18 -5.88
C CYS A 98 27.17 0.12 -5.99
N LYS A 99 26.97 -0.71 -4.94
CA LYS A 99 25.99 -1.81 -4.95
C LYS A 99 24.56 -1.36 -5.27
N PHE A 100 24.17 -0.17 -4.83
CA PHE A 100 22.86 0.43 -5.14
C PHE A 100 22.75 0.87 -6.61
N CYS A 101 23.77 1.54 -7.17
CA CYS A 101 23.78 1.93 -8.59
C CYS A 101 23.81 0.71 -9.54
N LEU A 102 24.49 -0.37 -9.15
CA LEU A 102 24.56 -1.60 -9.93
C LEU A 102 23.26 -2.40 -9.83
N SER A 103 22.63 -2.46 -8.66
CA SER A 103 21.35 -3.15 -8.44
C SER A 103 20.25 -2.66 -9.41
N PRO A 104 19.55 -3.54 -10.14
CA PRO A 104 18.41 -3.14 -10.97
C PRO A 104 17.15 -2.83 -10.14
N LYS A 105 17.14 -3.17 -8.83
CA LYS A 105 15.96 -3.02 -7.97
C LYS A 105 15.75 -1.60 -7.42
N THR A 106 16.70 -0.68 -7.61
CA THR A 106 16.65 0.66 -7.01
C THR A 106 17.27 1.75 -7.89
N ASN A 107 16.91 3.01 -7.60
CA ASN A 107 17.50 4.22 -8.18
C ASN A 107 18.47 4.95 -7.23
N LEU A 108 18.72 4.41 -6.03
CA LEU A 108 19.60 5.00 -5.04
C LEU A 108 21.10 4.78 -5.35
N CYS A 109 21.96 5.47 -4.61
CA CYS A 109 23.41 5.42 -4.74
C CYS A 109 24.07 5.53 -3.35
N GLU A 110 25.20 4.88 -3.09
CA GLU A 110 25.88 4.97 -1.79
C GLU A 110 26.41 6.37 -1.48
N LYS A 111 26.58 7.24 -2.48
CA LYS A 111 26.82 8.67 -2.24
C LYS A 111 25.65 9.37 -1.52
N ILE A 112 24.44 8.80 -1.52
CA ILE A 112 23.26 9.29 -0.78
C ILE A 112 22.99 8.52 0.54
N SER A 113 23.94 7.68 0.98
CA SER A 113 23.75 6.76 2.12
C SER A 113 23.65 7.44 3.49
N LYS A 114 24.28 8.60 3.70
CA LYS A 114 24.40 9.26 5.02
C LYS A 114 23.14 10.04 5.46
N ILE A 115 22.17 10.19 4.58
CA ILE A 115 20.99 11.05 4.80
C ILE A 115 20.02 10.45 5.83
N LYS A 116 19.71 11.21 6.89
CA LYS A 116 18.70 10.86 7.91
C LYS A 116 17.26 11.13 7.44
N THR A 117 17.01 12.31 6.88
CA THR A 117 15.77 12.68 6.17
C THR A 117 16.19 13.36 4.87
N ALA A 118 15.60 13.05 3.71
CA ALA A 118 16.14 13.57 2.44
C ALA A 118 15.83 15.06 2.16
N ILE A 119 15.31 15.79 3.14
CA ILE A 119 15.28 17.26 3.15
C ILE A 119 16.44 17.83 4.00
N SER A 120 17.07 17.02 4.88
CA SER A 120 18.29 17.36 5.61
C SER A 120 19.57 17.28 4.76
N ASP A 121 19.46 17.24 3.43
CA ASP A 121 20.60 17.30 2.51
C ASP A 121 21.00 18.76 2.28
N GLN A 122 21.37 19.42 3.38
CA GLN A 122 21.95 20.75 3.43
C GLN A 122 23.33 20.59 4.06
N ASP A 123 24.36 20.70 3.24
CA ASP A 123 25.75 20.46 3.64
C ASP A 123 26.68 21.30 2.73
N LEU A 124 27.97 21.14 2.93
CA LEU A 124 29.04 21.61 2.05
C LEU A 124 29.30 20.56 0.95
N MET A 125 30.19 20.86 -0.01
CA MET A 125 30.62 19.83 -0.96
C MET A 125 31.39 18.71 -0.24
N PRO A 126 31.60 17.52 -0.85
CA PRO A 126 32.23 16.37 -0.20
C PRO A 126 33.66 16.58 0.35
N ASP A 127 34.29 17.73 0.06
CA ASP A 127 35.57 18.17 0.61
C ASP A 127 35.46 19.10 1.83
N GLY A 128 34.25 19.29 2.38
CA GLY A 128 33.99 20.15 3.52
C GLY A 128 34.04 21.65 3.21
N THR A 129 33.84 22.07 1.95
CA THR A 129 33.82 23.49 1.56
C THR A 129 32.65 23.85 0.65
N SER A 130 32.04 25.03 0.84
CA SER A 130 31.04 25.51 -0.12
C SER A 130 31.67 25.98 -1.44
N ARG A 131 30.87 25.99 -2.51
CA ARG A 131 31.14 26.69 -3.78
C ARG A 131 30.49 28.08 -3.85
N PHE A 132 29.74 28.49 -2.83
CA PHE A 132 29.05 29.78 -2.74
C PHE A 132 29.57 30.61 -1.55
N THR A 133 29.94 31.85 -1.82
CA THR A 133 30.25 32.87 -0.81
C THR A 133 29.41 34.11 -1.04
N CYS A 134 28.81 34.67 0.01
CA CYS A 134 28.09 35.95 -0.06
C CYS A 134 28.36 36.77 1.21
N LYS A 135 28.69 38.07 1.05
CA LYS A 135 29.00 39.00 2.15
C LYS A 135 30.05 38.44 3.13
N GLY A 136 31.06 37.73 2.60
CA GLY A 136 32.14 37.09 3.38
C GLY A 136 31.75 35.79 4.11
N LYS A 137 30.51 35.32 4.00
CA LYS A 137 30.02 34.07 4.59
C LYS A 137 29.94 32.96 3.54
N GLN A 138 30.29 31.73 3.91
CA GLN A 138 29.94 30.56 3.11
C GLN A 138 28.42 30.33 3.17
N ILE A 139 27.84 29.88 2.06
CA ILE A 139 26.41 29.60 1.93
C ILE A 139 26.23 28.10 1.67
N TYR A 140 25.32 27.43 2.38
CA TYR A 140 25.08 25.99 2.24
C TYR A 140 24.42 25.62 0.92
N HIS A 141 24.63 24.38 0.50
CA HIS A 141 24.01 23.79 -0.68
C HIS A 141 22.69 23.13 -0.31
N PHE A 142 21.86 22.83 -1.31
CA PHE A 142 20.64 22.04 -1.16
C PHE A 142 20.62 20.89 -2.15
N MET A 143 20.52 19.68 -1.61
CA MET A 143 20.57 18.40 -2.32
C MET A 143 21.66 18.32 -3.40
N GLY A 144 22.83 18.93 -3.14
CA GLY A 144 23.95 19.02 -4.08
C GLY A 144 23.64 19.67 -5.44
N THR A 145 22.60 20.53 -5.53
CA THR A 145 22.14 21.12 -6.80
C THR A 145 21.92 22.64 -6.74
N SER A 146 21.28 23.18 -5.70
CA SER A 146 21.14 24.64 -5.45
C SER A 146 20.77 25.48 -6.69
N THR A 147 19.70 25.11 -7.37
CA THR A 147 19.31 25.68 -8.68
C THR A 147 18.67 27.06 -8.60
N PHE A 148 18.48 27.64 -7.41
CA PHE A 148 18.12 29.06 -7.22
C PHE A 148 19.36 29.98 -7.29
N SER A 149 20.21 29.77 -8.29
CA SER A 149 21.33 30.62 -8.65
C SER A 149 21.55 30.58 -10.16
N GLU A 150 22.00 31.69 -10.75
CA GLU A 150 22.34 31.74 -12.19
C GLU A 150 23.48 30.78 -12.55
N TYR A 151 24.38 30.47 -11.61
CA TYR A 151 25.41 29.46 -11.76
C TYR A 151 25.49 28.59 -10.51
N THR A 152 25.51 27.27 -10.67
CA THR A 152 25.73 26.31 -9.58
C THR A 152 26.88 25.36 -9.92
N VAL A 153 27.48 24.75 -8.91
CA VAL A 153 28.56 23.76 -9.06
C VAL A 153 28.08 22.44 -8.47
N VAL A 154 28.05 21.39 -9.28
CA VAL A 154 27.56 20.06 -8.92
C VAL A 154 28.61 18.99 -9.20
N ALA A 155 28.54 17.85 -8.52
CA ALA A 155 29.37 16.69 -8.86
C ALA A 155 28.93 16.11 -10.23
N GLU A 156 29.86 15.58 -11.03
CA GLU A 156 29.51 14.97 -12.33
C GLU A 156 28.59 13.74 -12.19
N THR A 157 28.57 13.10 -11.02
CA THR A 157 27.62 12.02 -10.69
C THR A 157 26.20 12.53 -10.40
N SER A 158 26.00 13.84 -10.26
CA SER A 158 24.73 14.51 -9.99
C SER A 158 24.26 15.35 -11.19
N LEU A 159 24.65 14.96 -12.41
CA LEU A 159 24.34 15.66 -13.64
C LEU A 159 24.02 14.66 -14.75
N VAL A 160 23.11 15.02 -15.67
CA VAL A 160 22.84 14.22 -16.88
C VAL A 160 22.77 15.13 -18.10
N LYS A 161 23.42 14.69 -19.20
CA LYS A 161 23.32 15.36 -20.51
C LYS A 161 21.99 15.01 -21.16
N ILE A 162 21.37 16.01 -21.80
CA ILE A 162 20.13 15.88 -22.56
C ILE A 162 20.31 16.30 -24.02
N ASP A 163 19.25 16.20 -24.81
CA ASP A 163 19.23 16.60 -26.21
C ASP A 163 19.48 18.11 -26.38
N ASP A 164 20.35 18.48 -27.32
CA ASP A 164 20.73 19.88 -27.55
C ASP A 164 19.56 20.72 -28.15
N ALA A 165 18.50 20.10 -28.67
CA ALA A 165 17.25 20.74 -29.07
C ALA A 165 16.23 20.97 -27.93
N ALA A 166 16.44 20.40 -26.73
CA ALA A 166 15.45 20.42 -25.65
C ALA A 166 15.15 21.84 -25.11
N PRO A 167 13.88 22.22 -24.87
CA PRO A 167 13.50 23.49 -24.23
C PRO A 167 13.71 23.39 -22.71
N LEU A 168 14.75 24.08 -22.22
CA LEU A 168 15.21 23.98 -20.83
C LEU A 168 14.13 24.41 -19.83
N GLU A 169 13.31 25.38 -20.19
CA GLU A 169 12.15 25.89 -19.45
C GLU A 169 10.94 24.92 -19.35
N LYS A 170 11.05 23.72 -19.92
CA LYS A 170 10.06 22.64 -19.80
C LYS A 170 10.67 21.39 -19.17
N VAL A 171 11.85 21.00 -19.63
CA VAL A 171 12.51 19.76 -19.17
C VAL A 171 13.10 19.86 -17.76
N CYS A 172 13.26 21.06 -17.20
CA CYS A 172 13.69 21.24 -15.80
C CYS A 172 12.78 20.50 -14.79
N LEU A 173 11.49 20.36 -15.10
CA LEU A 173 10.51 19.65 -14.27
C LEU A 173 10.77 18.13 -14.17
N ILE A 174 11.53 17.56 -15.12
CA ILE A 174 11.91 16.14 -15.12
C ILE A 174 12.89 15.84 -13.97
N GLY A 175 13.60 16.85 -13.44
CA GLY A 175 14.55 16.70 -12.34
C GLY A 175 13.95 16.20 -11.02
N CYS A 176 12.68 16.51 -10.72
CA CYS A 176 12.00 16.01 -9.52
C CYS A 176 10.47 15.85 -9.72
N GLY A 177 9.69 16.93 -9.76
CA GLY A 177 8.23 16.88 -9.66
C GLY A 177 7.51 16.00 -10.68
N PHE A 178 7.89 16.10 -11.97
CA PHE A 178 7.29 15.26 -13.01
C PHE A 178 7.70 13.79 -12.88
N SER A 179 9.01 13.53 -12.79
CA SER A 179 9.55 12.16 -12.75
C SER A 179 9.13 11.42 -11.48
N THR A 180 8.86 12.11 -10.37
CA THR A 180 8.26 11.56 -9.16
C THR A 180 6.88 10.95 -9.44
N GLY A 181 5.93 11.76 -9.95
CA GLY A 181 4.56 11.29 -10.15
C GLY A 181 4.43 10.30 -11.30
N TYR A 182 5.06 10.60 -12.43
CA TYR A 182 5.05 9.74 -13.61
C TYR A 182 5.76 8.40 -13.33
N GLY A 183 6.86 8.42 -12.55
CA GLY A 183 7.55 7.22 -12.07
C GLY A 183 6.78 6.43 -11.03
N ALA A 184 5.98 7.08 -10.18
CA ALA A 184 5.15 6.40 -9.19
C ALA A 184 4.14 5.46 -9.86
N ALA A 185 3.49 5.91 -10.94
CA ALA A 185 2.60 5.08 -11.75
C ALA A 185 3.35 3.97 -12.51
N ILE A 186 4.42 4.32 -13.25
CA ILE A 186 5.04 3.42 -14.24
C ILE A 186 6.04 2.44 -13.60
N ASN A 187 6.90 2.90 -12.68
CA ASN A 187 8.01 2.11 -12.15
C ASN A 187 7.70 1.45 -10.81
N THR A 188 6.96 2.13 -9.93
CA THR A 188 6.70 1.68 -8.56
C THR A 188 5.37 0.94 -8.44
N ALA A 189 4.26 1.57 -8.79
CA ALA A 189 2.96 0.89 -8.87
C ALA A 189 2.94 -0.13 -10.02
N LYS A 190 3.58 0.20 -11.15
CA LYS A 190 3.57 -0.59 -12.39
C LYS A 190 2.15 -0.82 -12.89
N VAL A 191 1.42 0.28 -13.08
CA VAL A 191 0.05 0.27 -13.57
C VAL A 191 -0.03 -0.52 -14.88
N GLU A 192 -0.92 -1.52 -14.91
CA GLU A 192 -1.12 -2.42 -16.05
C GLU A 192 -2.30 -1.95 -16.93
N PRO A 193 -2.30 -2.21 -18.24
CA PRO A 193 -3.44 -1.89 -19.12
C PRO A 193 -4.75 -2.48 -18.60
N GLY A 194 -5.81 -1.66 -18.62
CA GLY A 194 -7.13 -2.03 -18.10
C GLY A 194 -7.34 -1.78 -16.60
N SER A 195 -6.29 -1.51 -15.83
CA SER A 195 -6.37 -1.30 -14.37
C SER A 195 -7.17 -0.05 -13.99
N THR A 196 -7.68 -0.05 -12.75
CA THR A 196 -8.31 1.11 -12.11
C THR A 196 -7.33 1.81 -11.18
N CYS A 197 -7.32 3.14 -11.18
CA CYS A 197 -6.35 3.95 -10.43
C CYS A 197 -7.03 5.09 -9.65
N ALA A 198 -6.55 5.39 -8.45
CA ALA A 198 -6.89 6.61 -7.72
C ALA A 198 -5.65 7.47 -7.45
N VAL A 199 -5.71 8.76 -7.74
CA VAL A 199 -4.60 9.71 -7.54
C VAL A 199 -5.04 10.84 -6.61
N PHE A 200 -4.42 10.92 -5.44
CA PHE A 200 -4.76 11.88 -4.38
C PHE A 200 -3.78 13.05 -4.39
N GLY A 201 -4.28 14.27 -4.67
CA GLY A 201 -3.49 15.50 -4.67
C GLY A 201 -3.03 15.93 -6.06
N LEU A 202 -3.86 16.69 -6.76
CA LEU A 202 -3.66 17.12 -8.15
C LEU A 202 -2.79 18.38 -8.24
N GLY A 203 -1.67 18.39 -7.51
CA GLY A 203 -0.53 19.26 -7.79
C GLY A 203 0.38 18.66 -8.86
N GLY A 204 1.55 19.26 -9.12
CA GLY A 204 2.44 18.81 -10.19
C GLY A 204 2.81 17.32 -10.17
N VAL A 205 3.05 16.76 -8.99
CA VAL A 205 3.31 15.31 -8.81
C VAL A 205 2.07 14.49 -9.19
N GLY A 206 0.88 14.80 -8.64
CA GLY A 206 -0.33 14.03 -8.92
C GLY A 206 -0.84 14.15 -10.36
N LEU A 207 -0.73 15.34 -10.98
CA LEU A 207 -1.03 15.51 -12.41
C LEU A 207 -0.07 14.69 -13.29
N SER A 208 1.19 14.55 -12.87
CA SER A 208 2.16 13.66 -13.53
C SER A 208 1.86 12.17 -13.29
N ALA A 209 1.32 11.81 -12.12
CA ALA A 209 0.82 10.47 -11.85
C ALA A 209 -0.44 10.12 -12.66
N VAL A 210 -1.36 11.07 -12.86
CA VAL A 210 -2.52 10.91 -13.79
C VAL A 210 -2.02 10.63 -15.21
N MET A 211 -1.05 11.41 -15.72
CA MET A 211 -0.41 11.13 -17.02
C MET A 211 0.25 9.74 -17.04
N GLY A 212 0.95 9.34 -15.97
CA GLY A 212 1.58 8.04 -15.86
C GLY A 212 0.58 6.88 -15.95
N CYS A 213 -0.49 6.93 -15.15
CA CYS A 213 -1.60 5.96 -15.21
C CYS A 213 -2.24 5.92 -16.60
N LYS A 214 -2.39 7.08 -17.26
CA LYS A 214 -2.99 7.17 -18.60
C LYS A 214 -2.11 6.54 -19.67
N VAL A 215 -0.81 6.80 -19.66
CA VAL A 215 0.16 6.21 -20.60
C VAL A 215 0.34 4.70 -20.35
N SER A 216 0.24 4.25 -19.10
CA SER A 216 0.16 2.83 -18.73
C SER A 216 -1.12 2.12 -19.18
N GLY A 217 -2.11 2.85 -19.72
CA GLY A 217 -3.35 2.25 -20.24
C GLY A 217 -4.38 1.91 -19.18
N ALA A 218 -4.39 2.57 -18.02
CA ALA A 218 -5.46 2.43 -17.03
C ALA A 218 -6.84 2.71 -17.67
N SER A 219 -7.82 1.86 -17.39
CA SER A 219 -9.19 2.00 -17.93
C SER A 219 -9.95 3.14 -17.24
N ARG A 220 -9.65 3.35 -15.95
CA ARG A 220 -10.32 4.32 -15.09
C ARG A 220 -9.32 4.98 -14.15
N ILE A 221 -9.37 6.31 -14.07
CA ILE A 221 -8.49 7.12 -13.23
C ILE A 221 -9.36 8.11 -12.45
N PHE A 222 -9.53 7.83 -11.16
CA PHE A 222 -10.11 8.76 -10.19
C PHE A 222 -9.05 9.79 -9.80
N ALA A 223 -9.35 11.07 -10.00
CA ALA A 223 -8.51 12.20 -9.61
C ALA A 223 -9.14 12.92 -8.41
N ILE A 224 -8.46 12.92 -7.26
CA ILE A 224 -9.00 13.39 -5.98
C ILE A 224 -8.27 14.64 -5.50
N ASP A 225 -8.98 15.76 -5.35
CA ASP A 225 -8.47 17.00 -4.77
C ASP A 225 -9.61 17.83 -4.15
N ILE A 226 -9.29 18.67 -3.16
CA ILE A 226 -10.24 19.61 -2.55
C ILE A 226 -10.45 20.87 -3.39
N ASN A 227 -9.53 21.21 -4.30
CA ASN A 227 -9.71 22.28 -5.27
C ASN A 227 -10.22 21.71 -6.61
N LYS A 228 -11.47 22.02 -6.96
CA LYS A 228 -12.15 21.55 -8.17
C LYS A 228 -11.63 22.18 -9.46
N ASP A 229 -10.96 23.32 -9.40
CA ASP A 229 -10.45 24.03 -10.59
C ASP A 229 -9.39 23.20 -11.33
N LYS A 230 -8.70 22.33 -10.59
CA LYS A 230 -7.72 21.35 -11.10
C LYS A 230 -8.38 20.24 -11.95
N PHE A 231 -9.67 19.99 -11.80
CA PHE A 231 -10.36 18.84 -12.42
C PHE A 231 -10.43 18.94 -13.95
N SER A 232 -10.54 20.15 -14.50
CA SER A 232 -10.52 20.36 -15.96
C SER A 232 -9.20 19.89 -16.57
N LEU A 233 -8.07 20.28 -15.97
CA LEU A 233 -6.74 19.84 -16.39
C LEU A 233 -6.51 18.35 -16.11
N ALA A 234 -6.96 17.83 -14.95
CA ALA A 234 -6.81 16.41 -14.65
C ALA A 234 -7.50 15.54 -15.72
N LYS A 235 -8.66 15.95 -16.23
CA LYS A 235 -9.35 15.29 -17.35
C LYS A 235 -8.60 15.40 -18.67
N GLU A 236 -8.06 16.58 -18.99
CA GLU A 236 -7.18 16.78 -20.16
C GLU A 236 -5.97 15.84 -20.14
N LEU A 237 -5.36 15.66 -18.96
CA LEU A 237 -4.21 14.77 -18.73
C LEU A 237 -4.60 13.28 -18.58
N GLY A 238 -5.88 12.94 -18.62
CA GLY A 238 -6.36 11.56 -18.75
C GLY A 238 -7.30 11.02 -17.66
N ALA A 239 -7.63 11.80 -16.62
CA ALA A 239 -8.57 11.38 -15.58
C ALA A 239 -9.97 11.13 -16.13
N THR A 240 -10.61 10.03 -15.72
CA THR A 240 -11.99 9.68 -16.10
C THR A 240 -13.00 10.27 -15.14
N ASP A 241 -12.69 10.21 -13.84
CA ASP A 241 -13.53 10.63 -12.74
C ASP A 241 -12.77 11.68 -11.92
N CYS A 242 -13.45 12.72 -11.45
CA CYS A 242 -12.84 13.71 -10.55
C CYS A 242 -13.72 13.90 -9.33
N LEU A 243 -13.16 13.69 -8.14
CA LEU A 243 -13.91 13.65 -6.87
C LEU A 243 -13.33 14.65 -5.89
N ASN A 244 -14.17 15.53 -5.34
CA ASN A 244 -13.81 16.32 -4.16
C ASN A 244 -14.37 15.61 -2.93
N PRO A 245 -13.55 15.20 -1.95
CA PRO A 245 -14.04 14.56 -0.72
C PRO A 245 -15.11 15.38 0.03
N GLN A 246 -15.07 16.71 -0.08
CA GLN A 246 -16.02 17.63 0.58
C GLN A 246 -17.44 17.61 -0.02
N ASP A 247 -17.64 17.00 -1.20
CA ASP A 247 -18.97 16.85 -1.81
C ASP A 247 -19.79 15.70 -1.20
N PHE A 248 -19.17 14.86 -0.36
CA PHE A 248 -19.76 13.61 0.12
C PHE A 248 -19.97 13.59 1.63
N LYS A 249 -21.10 13.02 2.07
CA LYS A 249 -21.43 12.83 3.51
C LYS A 249 -20.84 11.54 4.10
N LYS A 250 -19.83 10.96 3.45
CA LYS A 250 -19.20 9.69 3.79
C LYS A 250 -17.75 9.66 3.28
N PRO A 251 -16.87 8.83 3.85
CA PRO A 251 -15.47 8.77 3.44
C PRO A 251 -15.29 8.48 1.95
N ILE A 252 -14.26 9.06 1.34
CA ILE A 252 -14.00 8.96 -0.11
C ILE A 252 -13.77 7.51 -0.58
N GLN A 253 -13.29 6.63 0.30
CA GLN A 253 -13.17 5.20 0.07
C GLN A 253 -14.53 4.50 -0.08
N GLU A 254 -15.58 4.90 0.67
CA GLU A 254 -16.94 4.37 0.46
C GLU A 254 -17.45 4.79 -0.93
N VAL A 255 -17.18 6.03 -1.35
CA VAL A 255 -17.59 6.57 -2.66
C VAL A 255 -16.91 5.83 -3.80
N ILE A 256 -15.58 5.65 -3.75
CA ILE A 256 -14.82 4.90 -4.76
C ILE A 256 -15.30 3.43 -4.79
N THR A 257 -15.50 2.82 -3.62
CA THR A 257 -15.99 1.44 -3.50
C THR A 257 -17.33 1.22 -4.19
N GLU A 258 -18.30 2.11 -3.97
CA GLU A 258 -19.60 2.05 -4.65
C GLU A 258 -19.49 2.35 -6.15
N MET A 259 -18.65 3.30 -6.56
CA MET A 259 -18.47 3.66 -7.96
C MET A 259 -17.78 2.57 -8.79
N ASN A 260 -17.02 1.66 -8.16
CA ASN A 260 -16.11 0.73 -8.83
C ASN A 260 -16.33 -0.76 -8.46
N ASP A 261 -17.41 -1.11 -7.75
CA ASP A 261 -17.70 -2.46 -7.22
C ASP A 261 -16.55 -3.01 -6.33
N GLY A 262 -15.91 -2.14 -5.54
CA GLY A 262 -14.69 -2.44 -4.78
C GLY A 262 -13.68 -1.29 -4.86
N GLY A 263 -12.53 -1.47 -4.19
CA GLY A 263 -11.42 -0.52 -4.29
C GLY A 263 -10.82 -0.42 -5.70
N VAL A 264 -9.71 0.32 -5.80
CA VAL A 264 -8.90 0.43 -7.03
C VAL A 264 -7.73 -0.55 -7.03
N ASP A 265 -7.25 -0.94 -8.21
CA ASP A 265 -6.05 -1.78 -8.35
C ASP A 265 -4.78 -1.05 -7.85
N PHE A 266 -4.72 0.27 -8.07
CA PHE A 266 -3.60 1.12 -7.68
C PHE A 266 -4.08 2.43 -7.06
N ALA A 267 -3.47 2.85 -5.96
CA ALA A 267 -3.68 4.18 -5.39
C ALA A 267 -2.33 4.90 -5.21
N ILE A 268 -2.28 6.16 -5.64
CA ILE A 268 -1.07 6.98 -5.66
C ILE A 268 -1.31 8.23 -4.81
N GLU A 269 -0.43 8.45 -3.84
CA GLU A 269 -0.51 9.53 -2.88
C GLU A 269 0.46 10.67 -3.27
N CYS A 270 -0.02 11.90 -3.31
CA CYS A 270 0.75 13.09 -3.71
C CYS A 270 0.50 14.34 -2.82
N ILE A 271 -0.22 14.20 -1.69
CA ILE A 271 -0.48 15.26 -0.70
C ILE A 271 0.38 15.07 0.56
N GLY A 272 0.67 13.81 0.89
CA GLY A 272 1.39 13.23 2.03
C GLY A 272 0.94 13.67 3.40
N ASN A 273 -0.31 14.12 3.51
CA ASN A 273 -0.96 14.24 4.80
C ASN A 273 -1.21 12.81 5.34
N ILE A 274 -0.79 12.55 6.58
CA ILE A 274 -0.94 11.23 7.23
C ILE A 274 -2.40 10.76 7.22
N ALA A 275 -3.37 11.68 7.36
CA ALA A 275 -4.79 11.34 7.28
C ALA A 275 -5.19 10.80 5.89
N VAL A 276 -4.60 11.33 4.81
CA VAL A 276 -4.82 10.82 3.44
C VAL A 276 -4.15 9.46 3.25
N MET A 277 -2.96 9.26 3.83
CA MET A 277 -2.30 7.94 3.82
C MET A 277 -3.11 6.86 4.57
N GLY A 278 -3.83 7.23 5.65
CA GLY A 278 -4.75 6.32 6.36
C GLY A 278 -5.89 5.84 5.46
N LEU A 279 -6.61 6.78 4.83
CA LEU A 279 -7.71 6.46 3.90
C LEU A 279 -7.27 5.54 2.74
N LEU A 280 -5.99 5.58 2.34
CA LEU A 280 -5.44 4.68 1.32
C LEU A 280 -5.28 3.23 1.78
N MET A 281 -5.00 3.00 3.07
CA MET A 281 -4.95 1.64 3.62
C MET A 281 -6.37 1.06 3.71
N ASP A 282 -7.33 1.85 4.20
CA ASP A 282 -8.75 1.47 4.27
C ASP A 282 -9.33 1.06 2.91
N ASN A 283 -9.01 1.81 1.84
CA ASN A 283 -9.40 1.51 0.45
C ASN A 283 -9.04 0.09 -0.01
N SER A 284 -8.04 -0.56 0.60
CA SER A 284 -7.61 -1.91 0.25
C SER A 284 -8.47 -3.02 0.87
N THR A 285 -9.42 -2.68 1.75
CA THR A 285 -10.25 -3.64 2.49
C THR A 285 -11.74 -3.32 2.38
N PRO A 286 -12.62 -4.30 2.07
CA PRO A 286 -14.07 -4.15 2.24
C PRO A 286 -14.44 -4.30 3.73
N SER A 287 -14.16 -3.28 4.54
CA SER A 287 -14.39 -3.26 5.98
C SER A 287 -15.88 -3.08 6.33
N ILE A 288 -16.54 -4.16 6.75
CA ILE A 288 -17.99 -4.19 7.03
C ILE A 288 -18.30 -3.59 8.42
N HIS A 289 -18.19 -2.27 8.56
CA HIS A 289 -18.63 -1.57 9.76
C HIS A 289 -20.16 -1.34 9.76
N HIS A 290 -20.90 -2.35 10.23
CA HIS A 290 -22.36 -2.26 10.38
C HIS A 290 -22.76 -1.18 11.40
N ARG A 291 -23.47 -0.16 10.92
CA ARG A 291 -24.00 0.96 11.73
C ARG A 291 -25.08 0.47 12.70
N ARG A 292 -24.99 0.82 13.99
CA ARG A 292 -26.09 0.64 14.95
C ARG A 292 -27.27 1.55 14.59
N SER A 293 -28.49 1.03 14.75
CA SER A 293 -29.74 1.68 14.37
C SER A 293 -30.09 2.92 15.19
N TRP A 294 -30.68 3.92 14.53
CA TRP A 294 -31.45 4.99 15.20
C TRP A 294 -32.76 5.25 14.43
N LYS A 295 -33.86 5.45 15.18
CA LYS A 295 -35.16 5.87 14.65
C LYS A 295 -35.36 7.38 14.81
N GLU A 296 -36.07 7.95 13.85
CA GLU A 296 -36.97 9.13 13.93
C GLU A 296 -36.67 10.25 14.96
N LYS A 297 -36.44 11.47 14.45
CA LYS A 297 -37.43 12.58 14.59
C LYS A 297 -37.15 13.81 13.70
N GLN A 298 -38.20 14.20 12.99
CA GLN A 298 -38.65 15.55 12.57
C GLN A 298 -37.67 16.63 12.02
N ASN A 299 -37.95 17.01 10.77
CA ASN A 299 -38.14 18.37 10.24
C ASN A 299 -37.51 19.60 10.94
N VAL A 300 -36.61 20.28 10.23
CA VAL A 300 -36.74 21.72 9.88
C VAL A 300 -36.25 21.90 8.41
N SER A 301 -36.77 22.89 7.69
CA SER A 301 -36.43 23.20 6.29
C SER A 301 -35.35 24.29 6.14
N ILE A 302 -34.80 24.46 4.93
CA ILE A 302 -34.49 25.77 4.28
C ILE A 302 -34.15 25.54 2.78
N GLN A 303 -34.18 26.61 1.98
CA GLN A 303 -34.47 26.62 0.53
C GLN A 303 -33.31 26.28 -0.42
N GLU A 304 -33.65 25.95 -1.68
CA GLU A 304 -32.73 25.83 -2.81
C GLU A 304 -32.28 27.18 -3.40
N SER A 305 -31.10 27.22 -4.01
CA SER A 305 -30.88 27.70 -5.40
C SER A 305 -29.48 27.22 -5.84
N LYS A 306 -29.21 26.64 -7.03
CA LYS A 306 -29.59 26.89 -8.44
C LYS A 306 -28.91 28.12 -9.06
N HIS A 307 -28.22 28.03 -10.20
CA HIS A 307 -27.66 26.88 -10.93
C HIS A 307 -26.73 27.39 -12.08
N GLY A 308 -25.72 26.60 -12.48
CA GLY A 308 -24.96 26.78 -13.74
C GLY A 308 -24.06 28.03 -13.86
N SER A 309 -23.16 28.23 -14.84
CA SER A 309 -22.47 27.41 -15.88
C SER A 309 -22.42 28.14 -17.23
N GLU A 310 -21.31 28.01 -17.97
CA GLU A 310 -21.17 28.28 -19.43
C GLU A 310 -21.18 29.76 -19.93
N ILE A 311 -20.49 30.16 -21.02
CA ILE A 311 -19.24 29.68 -21.66
C ILE A 311 -18.69 30.76 -22.65
N PHE A 312 -17.41 30.67 -23.05
CA PHE A 312 -16.72 31.36 -24.19
C PHE A 312 -16.80 32.90 -24.38
N HIS A 313 -15.62 33.51 -24.53
CA HIS A 313 -15.16 33.84 -25.91
C HIS A 313 -13.62 33.79 -26.04
N LYS A 314 -13.13 33.60 -27.27
CA LYS A 314 -11.69 33.57 -27.63
C LYS A 314 -11.22 34.95 -28.07
N GLU A 315 -9.95 35.26 -27.85
CA GLU A 315 -9.19 36.13 -28.76
C GLU A 315 -7.72 35.66 -28.91
N LYS A 316 -7.01 36.19 -29.91
CA LYS A 316 -5.73 35.66 -30.40
C LYS A 316 -4.53 36.41 -29.81
N MET A 317 -3.37 35.75 -29.78
CA MET A 317 -2.08 36.43 -29.98
C MET A 317 -1.16 35.61 -30.89
N GLN A 318 -0.20 36.27 -31.53
CA GLN A 318 0.59 35.74 -32.66
C GLN A 318 1.99 35.26 -32.24
N GLU A 319 2.62 34.50 -33.14
CA GLU A 319 4.03 34.09 -33.05
C GLU A 319 4.99 35.29 -33.17
N SER A 320 6.13 35.21 -32.47
CA SER A 320 7.39 35.81 -32.88
C SER A 320 8.56 34.95 -32.38
N VAL A 321 9.73 35.04 -33.02
CA VAL A 321 10.67 33.92 -33.12
C VAL A 321 12.11 34.27 -32.70
N LEU A 322 12.65 33.45 -31.80
CA LEU A 322 14.08 33.20 -31.47
C LEU A 322 14.97 34.33 -30.89
N ASN A 323 16.01 33.86 -30.19
CA ASN A 323 17.28 34.53 -29.84
C ASN A 323 17.26 35.73 -28.88
N ASN A 324 17.20 35.45 -27.58
CA ASN A 324 18.31 35.75 -26.63
C ASN A 324 17.96 35.28 -25.20
N CYS A 325 18.71 34.30 -24.65
CA CYS A 325 18.57 33.86 -23.25
C CYS A 325 19.73 34.36 -22.38
N SER A 326 19.72 35.66 -22.10
CA SER A 326 20.62 36.30 -21.12
C SER A 326 20.25 35.95 -19.68
N GLU A 327 18.94 35.95 -19.36
CA GLU A 327 18.37 35.91 -18.00
C GLU A 327 17.84 34.52 -17.58
N LEU A 328 17.91 34.23 -16.27
CA LEU A 328 17.36 33.02 -15.63
C LEU A 328 15.82 33.11 -15.49
N LYS A 329 15.13 32.03 -15.87
CA LYS A 329 13.67 31.90 -15.78
C LYS A 329 13.25 31.00 -14.61
N LEU A 330 12.25 31.42 -13.85
CA LEU A 330 11.49 30.55 -12.95
C LEU A 330 10.35 29.90 -13.72
N VAL A 331 10.15 28.61 -13.50
CA VAL A 331 9.08 27.79 -14.07
C VAL A 331 8.22 27.25 -12.92
N TYR A 332 6.91 27.25 -13.07
CA TYR A 332 5.98 26.94 -11.97
C TYR A 332 4.89 25.95 -12.39
N ILE A 333 4.56 25.00 -11.49
CA ILE A 333 3.48 24.01 -11.69
C ILE A 333 2.24 24.32 -10.85
N LEU A 334 1.20 24.77 -11.57
CA LEU A 334 -0.24 24.88 -11.30
C LEU A 334 -0.81 24.85 -9.86
N MET A 335 -1.30 26.02 -9.44
CA MET A 335 -2.55 26.22 -8.70
C MET A 335 -3.41 27.31 -9.33
N PRO A 336 -4.72 27.09 -9.52
CA PRO A 336 -5.71 28.15 -9.74
C PRO A 336 -6.11 28.86 -8.43
N LEU A 337 -6.80 30.00 -8.56
CA LEU A 337 -7.13 30.96 -7.50
C LEU A 337 -8.14 30.42 -6.44
N GLY A 338 -7.68 29.80 -5.33
CA GLY A 338 -8.58 29.22 -4.31
C GLY A 338 -8.10 29.30 -2.85
N ASN A 339 -9.00 29.69 -1.92
CA ASN A 339 -8.77 30.30 -0.60
C ASN A 339 -8.19 29.48 0.60
N SER A 340 -7.49 30.23 1.48
CA SER A 340 -7.45 30.21 2.97
C SER A 340 -6.57 29.23 3.77
N ARG A 341 -5.95 29.81 4.83
CA ARG A 341 -5.08 29.18 5.85
C ARG A 341 -5.85 28.53 7.02
N GLU A 342 -7.17 28.71 7.08
CA GLU A 342 -8.07 28.25 8.17
C GLU A 342 -8.55 26.79 8.00
N ASN A 343 -8.25 26.15 6.86
CA ASN A 343 -8.92 24.92 6.46
C ASN A 343 -8.48 23.65 7.22
N THR A 344 -7.41 23.65 8.02
CA THR A 344 -6.89 22.43 8.66
C THR A 344 -7.89 21.78 9.61
N GLU A 345 -8.57 22.56 10.45
CA GLU A 345 -9.58 22.04 11.40
C GLU A 345 -10.88 21.68 10.68
N SER A 346 -11.29 22.48 9.70
CA SER A 346 -12.46 22.20 8.84
C SER A 346 -12.29 20.91 8.02
N PHE A 347 -11.08 20.64 7.55
CA PHE A 347 -10.70 19.40 6.85
C PHE A 347 -10.81 18.17 7.77
N LEU A 348 -10.31 18.25 9.01
CA LEU A 348 -10.48 17.18 10.01
C LEU A 348 -11.95 16.97 10.40
N TYR A 349 -12.74 18.04 10.51
CA TYR A 349 -14.16 17.98 10.85
C TYR A 349 -15.01 17.37 9.72
N SER A 350 -14.75 17.75 8.47
CA SER A 350 -15.44 17.20 7.29
C SER A 350 -15.04 15.75 6.97
N MET A 351 -13.85 15.30 7.43
CA MET A 351 -13.44 13.89 7.41
C MET A 351 -14.01 13.04 8.57
N GLY A 352 -14.78 13.63 9.50
CA GLY A 352 -15.44 12.91 10.61
C GLY A 352 -14.55 12.62 11.83
N LEU A 353 -13.24 12.85 11.74
CA LEU A 353 -12.23 12.57 12.78
C LEU A 353 -12.39 13.40 14.07
N ALA A 354 -13.18 14.48 14.03
CA ALA A 354 -13.35 15.42 15.14
C ALA A 354 -13.94 14.81 16.44
N ARG A 355 -14.55 13.62 16.41
CA ARG A 355 -15.00 12.93 17.63
C ARG A 355 -13.93 12.12 18.34
N GLU A 356 -12.98 11.55 17.60
CA GLU A 356 -11.84 10.81 18.18
C GLU A 356 -10.79 11.79 18.73
N TYR A 357 -10.67 12.96 18.10
CA TYR A 357 -9.85 14.09 18.54
C TYR A 357 -10.12 14.55 19.99
N GLN A 358 -11.32 14.30 20.52
CA GLN A 358 -11.68 14.62 21.92
C GLN A 358 -11.51 13.45 22.92
N GLN A 359 -11.18 12.23 22.47
CA GLN A 359 -11.08 11.06 23.35
C GLN A 359 -9.67 10.45 23.43
N ASN A 360 -8.85 10.56 22.38
CA ASN A 360 -7.52 9.97 22.33
C ASN A 360 -6.41 11.05 22.35
N HIS A 361 -5.93 11.40 23.55
CA HIS A 361 -4.85 12.38 23.78
C HIS A 361 -3.43 11.92 23.34
N TYR A 362 -3.30 11.14 22.27
CA TYR A 362 -2.02 10.62 21.77
C TYR A 362 -1.91 10.73 20.24
N ILE A 363 -1.72 11.95 19.75
CA ILE A 363 -1.10 12.18 18.43
C ILE A 363 0.31 12.72 18.70
N PRO A 364 1.40 12.00 18.33
CA PRO A 364 2.73 12.58 18.40
C PRO A 364 2.85 13.70 17.36
N ILE A 365 3.35 14.86 17.78
CA ILE A 365 3.62 15.99 16.89
C ILE A 365 4.87 15.64 16.06
N VAL A 366 4.68 15.12 14.85
CA VAL A 366 5.75 14.69 13.95
C VAL A 366 6.00 15.76 12.88
N GLU A 367 7.09 16.52 13.04
CA GLU A 367 7.37 17.74 12.27
C GLU A 367 8.01 17.50 10.88
N SER A 368 7.98 16.28 10.33
CA SER A 368 8.65 15.94 9.06
C SER A 368 7.81 15.07 8.12
N ILE A 369 7.64 15.55 6.88
CA ILE A 369 6.98 14.87 5.76
C ILE A 369 7.88 15.04 4.51
N THR A 370 8.08 13.99 3.71
CA THR A 370 9.22 13.86 2.79
C THR A 370 8.83 13.34 1.40
N TRP A 371 9.11 14.10 0.33
CA TRP A 371 8.74 13.82 -1.08
C TRP A 371 9.94 13.43 -1.94
N PHE A 372 9.97 12.24 -2.56
CA PHE A 372 11.13 11.81 -3.38
C PHE A 372 10.76 10.92 -4.59
N VAL A 373 11.59 10.99 -5.64
CA VAL A 373 11.39 10.37 -6.97
C VAL A 373 11.28 8.84 -6.92
N ALA A 374 10.17 8.35 -7.47
CA ALA A 374 9.88 6.93 -7.63
C ALA A 374 10.60 6.27 -8.83
N GLY A 375 11.60 5.46 -8.54
CA GLY A 375 12.04 4.33 -9.39
C GLY A 375 12.89 4.61 -10.63
N TRP A 376 13.13 5.86 -11.04
CA TRP A 376 13.98 6.16 -12.21
C TRP A 376 15.48 6.15 -11.88
N LYS A 377 16.28 5.29 -12.53
CA LYS A 377 17.75 5.49 -12.61
C LYS A 377 18.02 6.70 -13.48
N SER A 378 18.28 7.83 -12.82
CA SER A 378 18.18 9.17 -13.40
C SER A 378 19.10 9.38 -14.62
N ILE A 379 20.35 8.93 -14.55
CA ILE A 379 21.34 9.09 -15.63
C ILE A 379 20.94 8.38 -16.94
N ASP A 380 20.31 7.20 -16.85
CA ASP A 380 19.86 6.42 -18.01
C ASP A 380 18.46 6.85 -18.48
N SER A 381 17.61 7.30 -17.54
CA SER A 381 16.18 7.49 -17.76
C SER A 381 15.81 8.91 -18.20
N VAL A 382 16.46 9.94 -17.65
CA VAL A 382 16.13 11.34 -17.96
C VAL A 382 16.36 11.71 -19.44
N PRO A 383 17.42 11.26 -20.13
CA PRO A 383 17.58 11.53 -21.56
C PRO A 383 16.41 10.95 -22.37
N LYS A 384 16.00 9.72 -22.05
CA LYS A 384 14.82 9.08 -22.65
C LYS A 384 13.53 9.85 -22.35
N LEU A 385 13.31 10.31 -21.12
CA LEU A 385 12.15 11.13 -20.77
C LEU A 385 12.13 12.45 -21.55
N VAL A 386 13.28 13.09 -21.79
CA VAL A 386 13.38 14.25 -22.69
C VAL A 386 13.00 13.87 -24.12
N SER A 387 13.53 12.78 -24.68
CA SER A 387 13.15 12.31 -26.02
C SER A 387 11.66 11.94 -26.11
N ASP A 388 11.08 11.33 -25.08
CA ASP A 388 9.67 10.95 -25.01
C ASP A 388 8.74 12.18 -24.91
N TYR A 389 9.16 13.25 -24.22
CA TYR A 389 8.49 14.55 -24.24
C TYR A 389 8.59 15.22 -25.62
N MET A 390 9.77 15.27 -26.24
CA MET A 390 9.95 15.85 -27.58
C MET A 390 9.15 15.08 -28.65
N ALA A 391 8.96 13.76 -28.46
CA ALA A 391 8.07 12.91 -29.23
C ALA A 391 6.58 12.99 -28.83
N LYS A 392 6.21 13.95 -27.95
CA LYS A 392 4.85 14.25 -27.49
C LYS A 392 4.09 13.07 -26.84
N LYS A 393 4.80 12.15 -26.17
CA LYS A 393 4.18 11.02 -25.46
C LYS A 393 3.46 11.42 -24.16
N PHE A 394 3.78 12.59 -23.62
CA PHE A 394 3.12 13.22 -22.47
C PHE A 394 3.28 14.75 -22.54
N ASN A 395 2.45 15.48 -21.80
CA ASN A 395 2.31 16.94 -21.90
C ASN A 395 2.92 17.66 -20.68
N LEU A 396 4.21 18.01 -20.74
CA LEU A 396 4.84 18.88 -19.72
C LEU A 396 4.34 20.32 -19.81
N ASP A 397 3.93 20.78 -20.99
CA ASP A 397 3.52 22.16 -21.23
C ASP A 397 2.29 22.56 -20.41
N ALA A 398 1.33 21.64 -20.26
CA ALA A 398 0.14 21.83 -19.44
C ALA A 398 0.39 21.81 -17.92
N LEU A 399 1.59 21.38 -17.47
CA LEU A 399 2.02 21.60 -16.08
C LEU A 399 2.50 23.05 -15.86
N VAL A 400 3.16 23.66 -16.85
CA VAL A 400 3.75 25.00 -16.73
C VAL A 400 2.67 26.08 -16.80
N THR A 401 2.33 26.67 -15.65
CA THR A 401 1.27 27.69 -15.54
C THR A 401 1.81 29.12 -15.59
N TYR A 402 3.01 29.32 -15.05
CA TYR A 402 3.69 30.62 -15.06
C TYR A 402 5.17 30.43 -15.38
N THR A 403 5.70 31.40 -16.12
CA THR A 403 7.13 31.63 -16.27
C THR A 403 7.43 33.05 -15.79
N LEU A 404 8.36 33.20 -14.84
CA LEU A 404 8.65 34.48 -14.18
C LEU A 404 10.15 34.82 -14.27
N PRO A 405 10.54 36.11 -14.33
CA PRO A 405 11.92 36.53 -14.09
C PRO A 405 12.40 36.10 -12.70
N PHE A 406 13.67 35.71 -12.58
CA PHE A 406 14.25 35.14 -11.36
C PHE A 406 14.09 36.02 -10.10
N GLU A 407 14.12 37.35 -10.24
CA GLU A 407 13.91 38.30 -9.15
C GLU A 407 12.54 38.16 -8.47
N LYS A 408 11.59 37.46 -9.10
CA LYS A 408 10.24 37.23 -8.59
C LYS A 408 10.10 35.86 -7.89
N ILE A 409 11.19 35.26 -7.41
CA ILE A 409 11.16 33.96 -6.72
C ILE A 409 10.25 33.94 -5.51
N ASN A 410 10.23 35.00 -4.69
CA ASN A 410 9.29 35.10 -3.57
C ASN A 410 7.84 35.03 -4.07
N LYS A 411 7.50 35.69 -5.18
CA LYS A 411 6.17 35.57 -5.80
C LYS A 411 5.90 34.16 -6.36
N ALA A 412 6.92 33.42 -6.80
CA ALA A 412 6.74 32.02 -7.21
C ALA A 412 6.44 31.11 -6.00
N PHE A 413 7.05 31.38 -4.85
CA PHE A 413 6.70 30.74 -3.58
C PHE A 413 5.32 31.16 -3.07
N ASP A 414 4.97 32.45 -3.15
CA ASP A 414 3.63 32.95 -2.83
C ASP A 414 2.60 32.24 -3.72
N LEU A 415 2.81 32.12 -5.03
CA LEU A 415 1.91 31.38 -5.92
C LEU A 415 1.85 29.86 -5.64
N MET A 416 2.81 29.28 -4.93
CA MET A 416 2.81 27.87 -4.51
C MET A 416 2.15 27.66 -3.13
N CYS A 417 2.22 28.66 -2.26
CA CYS A 417 1.77 28.59 -0.86
C CYS A 417 0.45 29.33 -0.60
N GLU A 418 0.22 30.46 -1.28
CA GLU A 418 -1.01 31.23 -1.27
C GLU A 418 -2.02 30.67 -2.28
N GLY A 419 -2.84 29.75 -1.77
CA GLY A 419 -4.24 29.80 -2.12
C GLY A 419 -4.93 31.06 -1.55
N LYS A 420 -4.63 32.28 -2.04
CA LYS A 420 -5.38 33.49 -1.63
C LYS A 420 -5.32 34.66 -2.61
N SER A 421 -6.22 35.62 -2.40
CA SER A 421 -6.61 36.67 -3.34
C SER A 421 -6.22 38.08 -2.88
N ARG A 422 -6.06 39.00 -3.84
CA ARG A 422 -6.18 40.45 -3.61
C ARG A 422 -7.11 41.08 -4.66
N VAL A 423 -8.33 41.38 -4.24
CA VAL A 423 -9.22 42.31 -4.96
C VAL A 423 -9.04 43.69 -4.34
N ILE A 424 -8.72 44.69 -5.15
CA ILE A 424 -8.71 46.10 -4.74
C ILE A 424 -9.85 46.80 -5.48
N TRP A 425 -10.76 47.41 -4.73
CA TRP A 425 -11.99 48.02 -5.24
C TRP A 425 -11.92 49.55 -5.08
N PRO A 426 -12.27 50.31 -6.12
CA PRO A 426 -12.78 51.67 -5.96
C PRO A 426 -14.21 51.80 -6.50
N CYS A 427 -15.06 52.55 -5.80
CA CYS A 427 -16.49 52.68 -6.10
C CYS A 427 -16.78 53.60 -7.30
N ARG A 428 -17.88 53.32 -8.03
CA ARG A 428 -19.08 54.20 -8.08
C ARG A 428 -20.24 53.60 -8.90
N LEU A 429 -21.46 53.96 -8.47
CA LEU A 429 -22.76 53.82 -9.14
C LEU A 429 -23.00 55.03 -10.09
N PRO A 430 -24.00 55.06 -11.02
CA PRO A 430 -25.36 54.52 -10.84
C PRO A 430 -26.07 53.87 -12.06
N ALA A 431 -27.30 53.42 -11.76
CA ALA A 431 -28.24 52.62 -12.56
C ALA A 431 -28.78 53.23 -13.87
N TYR A 432 -29.34 52.36 -14.74
CA TYR A 432 -30.75 52.44 -15.16
C TYR A 432 -31.31 51.08 -15.65
N ILE A 433 -32.65 50.94 -15.77
CA ILE A 433 -33.38 49.69 -16.08
C ILE A 433 -34.32 49.88 -17.29
N ARG A 434 -34.48 48.87 -18.17
CA ARG A 434 -35.69 48.68 -19.02
C ARG A 434 -35.92 47.26 -19.58
N ARG A 435 -36.99 46.61 -19.08
CA ARG A 435 -37.98 45.70 -19.75
C ARG A 435 -37.55 44.47 -20.60
N CYS A 436 -37.84 43.26 -20.08
CA CYS A 436 -38.94 42.31 -20.47
C CYS A 436 -39.63 42.42 -21.87
N PRO A 437 -40.30 41.36 -22.43
CA PRO A 437 -40.97 40.24 -21.71
C PRO A 437 -41.09 38.80 -22.35
N ALA A 438 -41.43 37.81 -21.50
CA ALA A 438 -42.33 36.61 -21.68
C ALA A 438 -42.14 35.61 -22.87
N ARG A 439 -42.43 34.30 -22.79
CA ARG A 439 -43.54 33.49 -22.21
C ARG A 439 -43.01 32.10 -21.76
N GLU A 440 -43.51 31.38 -20.74
CA GLU A 440 -44.85 30.76 -20.50
C GLU A 440 -45.23 29.64 -21.50
N ARG A 441 -45.84 28.47 -21.14
CA ARG A 441 -46.47 28.03 -19.86
C ARG A 441 -46.70 26.49 -19.76
N LEU A 442 -46.69 25.96 -18.52
CA LEU A 442 -47.50 24.83 -17.94
C LEU A 442 -47.43 23.34 -18.40
N CYS A 443 -47.88 22.48 -17.47
CA CYS A 443 -48.12 21.02 -17.52
C CYS A 443 -49.28 20.67 -16.54
N PRO A 444 -50.11 19.63 -16.79
CA PRO A 444 -50.58 18.75 -15.70
C PRO A 444 -50.76 17.24 -16.10
N ARG A 445 -51.37 16.41 -15.20
CA ARG A 445 -51.30 14.93 -15.16
C ARG A 445 -52.61 14.16 -15.45
N ALA A 446 -52.48 12.99 -16.10
CA ALA A 446 -53.16 11.69 -15.83
C ALA A 446 -54.72 11.56 -16.04
N PRO A 447 -55.37 10.38 -15.79
CA PRO A 447 -55.35 9.16 -16.64
C PRO A 447 -56.74 8.48 -16.84
N SER A 448 -56.86 7.38 -17.66
CA SER A 448 -57.73 6.16 -17.42
C SER A 448 -58.10 5.31 -18.68
N SER A 449 -58.73 4.14 -18.45
CA SER A 449 -59.51 3.24 -19.35
C SER A 449 -58.84 1.99 -19.99
N HIS A 450 -59.61 1.12 -20.67
CA HIS A 450 -59.56 -0.37 -20.58
C HIS A 450 -59.49 -1.19 -21.91
N ALA A 451 -59.29 -2.52 -21.76
CA ALA A 451 -59.71 -3.66 -22.63
C ALA A 451 -58.84 -4.05 -23.87
N THR A 452 -58.70 -5.34 -24.31
CA THR A 452 -59.06 -6.70 -23.79
C THR A 452 -58.37 -7.86 -24.58
N LEU A 453 -58.26 -9.06 -23.94
CA LEU A 453 -58.35 -10.45 -24.49
C LEU A 453 -57.25 -11.12 -25.36
N GLY A 454 -56.94 -12.39 -25.01
CA GLY A 454 -56.42 -13.49 -25.89
C GLY A 454 -54.90 -13.72 -25.89
N THR A 455 -54.34 -14.94 -25.97
CA THR A 455 -54.90 -16.33 -25.92
C THR A 455 -53.81 -17.35 -25.49
N THR A 456 -54.20 -18.61 -25.25
CA THR A 456 -53.33 -19.78 -24.95
C THR A 456 -52.42 -20.16 -26.13
N THR A 457 -51.42 -21.07 -26.08
CA THR A 457 -51.06 -22.25 -25.23
C THR A 457 -49.52 -22.51 -25.45
N SER A 458 -48.74 -23.43 -24.86
CA SER A 458 -48.89 -24.63 -23.99
C SER A 458 -47.52 -24.99 -23.34
N PHE A 459 -47.43 -26.10 -22.58
CA PHE A 459 -46.18 -26.74 -22.12
C PHE A 459 -46.11 -28.21 -22.58
N ARG A 460 -44.92 -28.80 -22.66
CA ARG A 460 -44.72 -30.23 -23.02
C ARG A 460 -43.66 -30.89 -22.15
N CYS A 461 -44.09 -31.62 -21.12
CA CYS A 461 -43.21 -32.48 -20.32
C CYS A 461 -42.94 -33.82 -21.03
N THR A 462 -41.75 -34.38 -20.83
CA THR A 462 -41.39 -35.74 -21.26
C THR A 462 -41.10 -36.61 -20.05
N PHE A 463 -41.75 -37.77 -19.98
CA PHE A 463 -41.50 -38.79 -18.96
C PHE A 463 -40.22 -39.59 -19.26
N TYR A 464 -39.55 -40.05 -18.20
CA TYR A 464 -38.64 -41.21 -18.21
C TYR A 464 -39.16 -42.24 -17.21
N PRO A 465 -38.99 -43.56 -17.46
CA PRO A 465 -39.49 -44.62 -16.59
C PRO A 465 -38.59 -44.85 -15.36
N GLN A 466 -39.18 -45.36 -14.27
CA GLN A 466 -38.42 -45.77 -13.08
C GLN A 466 -37.78 -47.16 -13.26
N GLY A 467 -36.59 -47.34 -12.68
CA GLY A 467 -35.96 -48.63 -12.38
C GLY A 467 -35.70 -48.73 -10.87
N GLU A 468 -35.54 -49.95 -10.34
CA GLU A 468 -35.58 -50.20 -8.88
C GLU A 468 -34.22 -50.14 -8.15
N LYS A 469 -34.29 -49.98 -6.81
CA LYS A 469 -33.32 -50.41 -5.77
C LYS A 469 -32.01 -49.61 -5.61
N GLU A 470 -32.12 -48.42 -5.01
CA GLU A 470 -31.04 -47.75 -4.25
C GLU A 470 -31.44 -47.34 -2.81
N GLY A 471 -32.60 -47.79 -2.31
CA GLY A 471 -33.23 -47.21 -1.10
C GLY A 471 -32.45 -47.38 0.23
N GLU A 472 -32.05 -48.61 0.57
CA GLU A 472 -31.59 -48.95 1.93
C GLU A 472 -30.20 -48.37 2.29
N THR A 473 -29.38 -47.99 1.31
CA THR A 473 -28.09 -47.31 1.55
C THR A 473 -28.23 -45.79 1.64
N ALA A 474 -29.28 -45.21 1.08
CA ALA A 474 -29.49 -43.76 1.09
C ALA A 474 -29.96 -43.23 2.46
N GLU A 475 -30.84 -43.95 3.17
CA GLU A 475 -31.42 -43.49 4.44
C GLU A 475 -30.41 -43.37 5.60
N LEU A 476 -29.24 -44.01 5.50
CA LEU A 476 -28.18 -43.91 6.52
C LEU A 476 -27.32 -42.65 6.37
N LEU A 477 -27.05 -42.20 5.14
CA LEU A 477 -26.13 -41.09 4.86
C LEU A 477 -26.70 -39.72 5.29
N TYR A 478 -28.03 -39.59 5.40
CA TYR A 478 -28.70 -38.33 5.78
C TYR A 478 -29.14 -38.24 7.25
N GLN A 479 -28.69 -39.15 8.12
CA GLN A 479 -29.02 -39.10 9.55
C GLN A 479 -28.18 -38.07 10.31
N VAL A 480 -28.68 -37.60 11.46
CA VAL A 480 -27.91 -36.79 12.41
C VAL A 480 -26.92 -37.70 13.13
N ILE A 481 -25.62 -37.40 13.05
CA ILE A 481 -24.58 -38.14 13.77
C ILE A 481 -24.46 -37.57 15.19
N LYS A 482 -24.46 -38.42 16.21
CA LYS A 482 -23.98 -38.07 17.56
C LYS A 482 -22.51 -38.46 17.68
N CYS A 483 -21.67 -37.52 18.07
CA CYS A 483 -20.23 -37.75 18.20
C CYS A 483 -19.59 -36.79 19.22
N LYS A 484 -18.30 -36.98 19.51
CA LYS A 484 -17.54 -36.17 20.45
C LYS A 484 -16.99 -34.90 19.80
N ALA A 485 -17.12 -33.76 20.47
CA ALA A 485 -16.48 -32.50 20.09
C ALA A 485 -15.98 -31.70 21.29
N ALA A 486 -15.06 -30.76 21.04
CA ALA A 486 -14.54 -29.85 22.05
C ALA A 486 -15.19 -28.47 21.87
N VAL A 487 -16.24 -28.21 22.67
CA VAL A 487 -17.06 -27.00 22.60
C VAL A 487 -16.45 -25.90 23.48
N ALA A 488 -16.12 -24.77 22.87
CA ALA A 488 -15.86 -23.52 23.58
C ALA A 488 -17.20 -22.86 23.92
N TRP A 489 -17.66 -23.00 25.17
CA TRP A 489 -18.93 -22.42 25.60
C TRP A 489 -18.88 -20.90 25.78
N GLU A 490 -17.74 -20.37 26.26
CA GLU A 490 -17.51 -18.98 26.60
C GLU A 490 -16.04 -18.63 26.31
N ALA A 491 -15.74 -17.34 26.07
CA ALA A 491 -14.38 -16.85 25.94
C ALA A 491 -13.59 -16.98 27.27
N GLY A 492 -12.30 -17.31 27.16
CA GLY A 492 -11.38 -17.45 28.29
C GLY A 492 -11.63 -18.68 29.17
N LYS A 493 -12.47 -19.63 28.74
CA LYS A 493 -12.70 -20.91 29.45
C LYS A 493 -11.98 -22.07 28.76
N PRO A 494 -11.66 -23.15 29.48
CA PRO A 494 -11.27 -24.42 28.88
C PRO A 494 -12.36 -24.97 27.95
N LEU A 495 -11.97 -25.76 26.96
CA LEU A 495 -12.89 -26.47 26.07
C LEU A 495 -13.59 -27.59 26.84
N SER A 496 -14.91 -27.72 26.67
CA SER A 496 -15.69 -28.83 27.21
C SER A 496 -15.73 -29.97 26.19
N ILE A 497 -15.40 -31.20 26.61
CA ILE A 497 -15.62 -32.39 25.78
C ILE A 497 -17.09 -32.80 25.92
N GLU A 498 -17.84 -32.73 24.82
CA GLU A 498 -19.30 -32.89 24.78
C GLU A 498 -19.70 -33.95 23.75
N GLU A 499 -20.85 -34.59 23.95
CA GLU A 499 -21.61 -35.18 22.84
C GLU A 499 -22.30 -34.04 22.07
N VAL A 500 -22.10 -34.00 20.77
CA VAL A 500 -22.74 -33.06 19.85
C VAL A 500 -23.47 -33.78 18.73
N GLU A 501 -24.52 -33.16 18.24
CA GLU A 501 -25.34 -33.58 17.11
C GLU A 501 -24.87 -32.86 15.86
N VAL A 502 -24.44 -33.62 14.86
CA VAL A 502 -23.94 -33.16 13.57
C VAL A 502 -24.97 -33.48 12.49
N ALA A 503 -25.65 -32.45 12.02
CA ALA A 503 -26.64 -32.54 10.95
C ALA A 503 -26.04 -33.13 9.66
N PRO A 504 -26.87 -33.73 8.78
CA PRO A 504 -26.43 -34.11 7.43
C PRO A 504 -26.01 -32.88 6.60
N PRO A 505 -25.15 -33.07 5.58
CA PRO A 505 -24.80 -32.01 4.63
C PRO A 505 -26.01 -31.64 3.76
N LYS A 506 -26.20 -30.35 3.51
CA LYS A 506 -27.16 -29.83 2.52
C LYS A 506 -26.47 -29.60 1.16
N VAL A 507 -27.19 -28.98 0.22
CA VAL A 507 -26.69 -28.62 -1.11
C VAL A 507 -25.33 -27.91 -1.02
N HIS A 508 -24.33 -28.37 -1.79
CA HIS A 508 -22.94 -27.92 -1.79
C HIS A 508 -22.17 -28.07 -0.46
N GLU A 509 -22.54 -29.03 0.38
CA GLU A 509 -21.85 -29.34 1.64
C GLU A 509 -21.34 -30.78 1.71
N VAL A 510 -20.31 -30.98 2.52
CA VAL A 510 -19.63 -32.26 2.71
C VAL A 510 -19.45 -32.53 4.19
N ARG A 511 -19.87 -33.71 4.66
CA ARG A 511 -19.61 -34.16 6.03
C ARG A 511 -18.39 -35.07 6.05
N ILE A 512 -17.46 -34.76 6.94
CA ILE A 512 -16.12 -35.35 7.02
C ILE A 512 -15.97 -35.99 8.38
N LYS A 513 -15.51 -37.24 8.42
CA LYS A 513 -14.95 -37.84 9.63
C LYS A 513 -13.53 -37.32 9.81
N VAL A 514 -13.28 -36.53 10.85
CA VAL A 514 -11.94 -36.03 11.18
C VAL A 514 -11.14 -37.19 11.78
N VAL A 515 -9.92 -37.39 11.28
CA VAL A 515 -9.00 -38.44 11.76
C VAL A 515 -7.89 -37.83 12.62
N ALA A 516 -7.44 -36.63 12.28
CA ALA A 516 -6.51 -35.86 13.08
C ALA A 516 -6.79 -34.35 12.97
N THR A 517 -6.48 -33.62 14.03
CA THR A 517 -6.50 -32.15 14.06
C THR A 517 -5.33 -31.64 14.90
N ALA A 518 -4.67 -30.58 14.44
CA ALA A 518 -3.67 -29.84 15.20
C ALA A 518 -4.31 -28.65 15.94
N VAL A 519 -3.60 -28.09 16.90
CA VAL A 519 -4.01 -26.90 17.69
C VAL A 519 -3.04 -25.75 17.37
N CYS A 520 -3.58 -24.59 17.02
CA CYS A 520 -2.80 -23.46 16.54
C CYS A 520 -3.14 -22.16 17.29
N HIS A 521 -2.30 -21.12 17.13
CA HIS A 521 -2.50 -19.83 17.79
C HIS A 521 -3.82 -19.16 17.40
N THR A 522 -4.33 -19.38 16.19
CA THR A 522 -5.62 -18.83 15.74
C THR A 522 -6.76 -19.32 16.62
N ASP A 523 -6.77 -20.61 16.96
CA ASP A 523 -7.79 -21.22 17.81
C ASP A 523 -7.72 -20.63 19.24
N ALA A 524 -6.50 -20.42 19.77
CA ALA A 524 -6.30 -19.81 21.09
C ALA A 524 -6.66 -18.32 21.13
N TYR A 525 -6.36 -17.58 20.07
CA TYR A 525 -6.70 -16.17 19.92
C TYR A 525 -8.22 -15.98 19.94
N THR A 526 -8.97 -16.79 19.18
CA THR A 526 -10.44 -16.80 19.26
C THR A 526 -10.94 -17.26 20.63
N LEU A 527 -10.41 -18.37 21.17
CA LEU A 527 -10.78 -18.88 22.50
C LEU A 527 -10.58 -17.85 23.62
N SER A 528 -9.55 -17.01 23.53
CA SER A 528 -9.28 -15.94 24.50
C SER A 528 -10.31 -14.80 24.51
N GLY A 529 -11.16 -14.70 23.48
CA GLY A 529 -12.09 -13.58 23.29
C GLY A 529 -11.45 -12.31 22.73
N ALA A 530 -10.20 -12.38 22.26
CA ALA A 530 -9.53 -11.24 21.61
C ALA A 530 -9.96 -11.03 20.15
N ASP A 531 -10.55 -12.05 19.52
CA ASP A 531 -11.02 -12.05 18.13
C ASP A 531 -12.34 -11.27 17.95
N PRO A 532 -12.39 -10.21 17.10
CA PRO A 532 -13.63 -9.51 16.75
C PRO A 532 -14.70 -10.37 16.09
N GLU A 533 -14.33 -11.46 15.41
CA GLU A 533 -15.26 -12.42 14.79
C GLU A 533 -15.63 -13.57 15.74
N GLY A 534 -15.09 -13.57 16.96
CA GLY A 534 -15.28 -14.62 17.96
C GLY A 534 -16.73 -14.78 18.43
N CYS A 535 -17.44 -15.71 17.79
CA CYS A 535 -18.82 -16.09 18.14
C CYS A 535 -18.80 -17.29 19.10
N PHE A 536 -19.64 -17.28 20.15
CA PHE A 536 -19.74 -18.36 21.14
C PHE A 536 -21.22 -18.75 21.37
N PRO A 537 -21.54 -20.02 21.71
CA PRO A 537 -20.63 -21.17 21.84
C PRO A 537 -20.22 -21.72 20.47
N VAL A 538 -19.01 -22.29 20.35
CA VAL A 538 -18.39 -22.67 19.07
C VAL A 538 -17.54 -23.95 19.17
N ILE A 539 -17.45 -24.71 18.08
CA ILE A 539 -16.43 -25.75 17.90
C ILE A 539 -15.29 -25.14 17.09
N LEU A 540 -14.10 -25.04 17.70
CA LEU A 540 -12.88 -24.48 17.09
C LEU A 540 -12.16 -25.53 16.22
N GLY A 541 -10.93 -25.23 15.81
CA GLY A 541 -10.10 -26.10 14.96
C GLY A 541 -10.23 -25.77 13.48
N HIS A 542 -9.08 -25.60 12.83
CA HIS A 542 -8.97 -25.32 11.39
C HIS A 542 -7.79 -26.04 10.70
N GLU A 543 -6.99 -26.81 11.45
CA GLU A 543 -5.88 -27.63 10.93
C GLU A 543 -6.21 -29.12 11.05
N GLY A 544 -7.17 -29.59 10.25
CA GLY A 544 -7.65 -30.97 10.27
C GLY A 544 -7.33 -31.78 9.02
N ALA A 545 -7.41 -33.10 9.12
CA ALA A 545 -7.47 -34.00 7.98
C ALA A 545 -8.38 -35.21 8.29
N GLY A 546 -9.02 -35.77 7.27
CA GLY A 546 -10.08 -36.76 7.46
C GLY A 546 -10.53 -37.46 6.18
N ILE A 547 -11.67 -38.12 6.27
CA ILE A 547 -12.28 -38.91 5.20
C ILE A 547 -13.72 -38.43 5.02
N VAL A 548 -14.16 -38.21 3.78
CA VAL A 548 -15.56 -37.86 3.48
C VAL A 548 -16.47 -39.03 3.88
N GLU A 549 -17.49 -38.74 4.70
CA GLU A 549 -18.52 -39.71 5.09
C GLU A 549 -19.76 -39.57 4.20
N SER A 550 -20.27 -38.35 4.00
CA SER A 550 -21.40 -38.06 3.12
C SER A 550 -21.23 -36.73 2.39
N VAL A 551 -21.92 -36.59 1.27
CA VAL A 551 -21.97 -35.38 0.44
C VAL A 551 -23.43 -35.01 0.22
N GLY A 552 -23.73 -33.72 0.23
CA GLY A 552 -25.05 -33.21 -0.14
C GLY A 552 -25.21 -33.03 -1.65
N GLU A 553 -26.41 -32.61 -2.06
CA GLU A 553 -26.76 -32.35 -3.46
C GLU A 553 -25.80 -31.34 -4.13
N GLY A 554 -25.52 -31.52 -5.43
CA GLY A 554 -24.67 -30.62 -6.21
C GLY A 554 -23.15 -30.80 -6.01
N VAL A 555 -22.72 -31.53 -4.98
CA VAL A 555 -21.30 -31.84 -4.77
C VAL A 555 -20.79 -32.83 -5.82
N THR A 556 -19.70 -32.46 -6.51
CA THR A 556 -19.14 -33.23 -7.65
C THR A 556 -17.63 -33.45 -7.58
N LYS A 557 -16.90 -32.72 -6.72
CA LYS A 557 -15.43 -32.76 -6.63
C LYS A 557 -14.88 -33.84 -5.70
N VAL A 558 -15.72 -34.36 -4.80
CA VAL A 558 -15.41 -35.38 -3.79
C VAL A 558 -16.60 -36.34 -3.64
N LYS A 559 -16.34 -37.53 -3.10
CA LYS A 559 -17.35 -38.55 -2.79
C LYS A 559 -17.03 -39.23 -1.44
N PRO A 560 -17.97 -39.97 -0.83
CA PRO A 560 -17.68 -40.82 0.34
C PRO A 560 -16.44 -41.70 0.15
N GLY A 561 -15.63 -41.80 1.20
CA GLY A 561 -14.34 -42.51 1.20
C GLY A 561 -13.16 -41.75 0.58
N ASP A 562 -13.34 -40.55 0.03
CA ASP A 562 -12.21 -39.71 -0.39
C ASP A 562 -11.49 -39.10 0.83
N THR A 563 -10.15 -39.17 0.83
CA THR A 563 -9.28 -38.56 1.84
C THR A 563 -9.11 -37.06 1.57
N VAL A 564 -9.28 -36.22 2.59
CA VAL A 564 -9.47 -34.76 2.44
C VAL A 564 -8.85 -33.91 3.57
N ILE A 565 -8.54 -32.65 3.24
CA ILE A 565 -8.17 -31.57 4.18
C ILE A 565 -9.20 -30.42 4.03
N PRO A 566 -9.97 -30.06 5.08
CA PRO A 566 -10.83 -28.88 5.07
C PRO A 566 -10.00 -27.57 5.10
N LEU A 567 -10.51 -26.51 4.48
CA LEU A 567 -9.76 -25.31 4.15
C LEU A 567 -10.51 -24.03 4.57
N TYR A 568 -9.89 -23.25 5.45
CA TYR A 568 -10.42 -21.97 5.89
C TYR A 568 -10.39 -20.87 4.82
N VAL A 569 -9.55 -21.01 3.79
CA VAL A 569 -9.63 -20.21 2.56
C VAL A 569 -10.37 -21.03 1.51
N PRO A 570 -11.62 -20.68 1.12
CA PRO A 570 -12.34 -21.37 0.07
C PRO A 570 -11.77 -21.09 -1.33
N GLN A 571 -12.10 -21.93 -2.31
CA GLN A 571 -11.82 -21.71 -3.72
C GLN A 571 -13.00 -22.18 -4.59
N CYS A 572 -13.87 -21.25 -4.98
CA CYS A 572 -15.00 -21.56 -5.86
C CYS A 572 -14.61 -21.69 -7.35
N GLY A 573 -13.57 -21.00 -7.81
CA GLY A 573 -13.12 -20.99 -9.21
C GLY A 573 -13.83 -19.96 -10.10
N GLU A 574 -14.97 -19.42 -9.67
CA GLU A 574 -15.86 -18.58 -10.50
C GLU A 574 -15.87 -17.08 -10.12
N CYS A 575 -15.62 -16.71 -8.86
CA CYS A 575 -15.71 -15.30 -8.44
C CYS A 575 -14.49 -14.48 -8.91
N LYS A 576 -14.63 -13.14 -9.02
CA LYS A 576 -13.55 -12.26 -9.50
C LYS A 576 -12.21 -12.43 -8.78
N PHE A 577 -12.24 -12.79 -7.49
CA PHE A 577 -11.04 -13.12 -6.71
C PHE A 577 -10.42 -14.48 -7.06
N CYS A 578 -11.24 -15.50 -7.36
CA CYS A 578 -10.73 -16.81 -7.81
C CYS A 578 -10.16 -16.76 -9.23
N LEU A 579 -10.76 -15.95 -10.11
CA LEU A 579 -10.30 -15.80 -11.50
C LEU A 579 -9.03 -14.93 -11.60
N ASN A 580 -8.85 -13.94 -10.73
CA ASN A 580 -7.68 -13.07 -10.72
C ASN A 580 -6.41 -13.84 -10.24
N PRO A 581 -5.26 -13.74 -10.92
CA PRO A 581 -4.01 -14.37 -10.48
C PRO A 581 -3.31 -13.64 -9.31
N LYS A 582 -3.70 -12.40 -8.99
CA LYS A 582 -3.08 -11.56 -7.94
C LYS A 582 -3.51 -11.93 -6.51
N THR A 583 -4.44 -12.87 -6.31
CA THR A 583 -5.01 -13.20 -4.98
C THR A 583 -5.52 -14.63 -4.87
N ASN A 584 -5.70 -15.09 -3.63
CA ASN A 584 -6.40 -16.33 -3.25
C ASN A 584 -7.68 -16.07 -2.40
N LEU A 585 -8.02 -14.82 -2.11
CA LEU A 585 -9.08 -14.44 -1.16
C LEU A 585 -10.51 -14.57 -1.77
N CYS A 586 -10.98 -15.80 -1.96
CA CYS A 586 -12.34 -16.10 -2.41
C CYS A 586 -13.41 -15.52 -1.46
N GLN A 587 -14.33 -14.73 -1.99
CA GLN A 587 -15.39 -14.08 -1.20
C GLN A 587 -16.72 -14.85 -1.14
N LYS A 588 -16.87 -15.96 -1.89
CA LYS A 588 -18.16 -16.64 -2.15
C LYS A 588 -18.98 -16.97 -0.90
N ILE A 589 -18.34 -17.30 0.22
CA ILE A 589 -18.98 -17.66 1.50
C ILE A 589 -18.48 -16.83 2.70
N ARG A 590 -17.61 -15.83 2.48
CA ARG A 590 -16.89 -15.16 3.57
C ARG A 590 -17.82 -14.49 4.60
N VAL A 591 -18.97 -13.99 4.15
CA VAL A 591 -19.97 -13.27 4.97
C VAL A 591 -20.74 -14.17 5.93
N THR A 592 -20.92 -15.47 5.62
CA THR A 592 -21.52 -16.45 6.54
C THR A 592 -20.44 -17.15 7.38
N GLN A 593 -19.31 -17.46 6.76
CA GLN A 593 -18.13 -18.03 7.42
C GLN A 593 -17.66 -17.16 8.60
N GLY A 594 -17.55 -15.84 8.42
CA GLY A 594 -17.21 -14.86 9.48
C GLY A 594 -18.32 -14.60 10.51
N LYS A 595 -19.40 -15.36 10.47
CA LYS A 595 -20.47 -15.41 11.49
C LYS A 595 -20.61 -16.79 12.13
N GLY A 596 -19.70 -17.72 11.80
CA GLY A 596 -19.75 -19.11 12.24
C GLY A 596 -20.91 -19.91 11.65
N LEU A 597 -21.32 -19.61 10.41
CA LEU A 597 -22.49 -20.19 9.74
C LEU A 597 -22.13 -20.75 8.36
N MET A 598 -22.91 -21.74 7.92
CA MET A 598 -22.82 -22.35 6.58
C MET A 598 -23.33 -21.39 5.48
N PRO A 599 -23.18 -21.71 4.19
CA PRO A 599 -23.63 -20.84 3.09
C PRO A 599 -25.13 -20.51 3.10
N ASP A 600 -25.97 -21.35 3.73
CA ASP A 600 -27.40 -21.11 3.93
C ASP A 600 -27.73 -20.21 5.14
N GLY A 601 -26.73 -19.79 5.90
CA GLY A 601 -26.90 -18.96 7.09
C GLY A 601 -27.33 -19.72 8.36
N THR A 602 -27.25 -21.06 8.40
CA THR A 602 -27.49 -21.83 9.65
C THR A 602 -26.25 -22.60 10.09
N SER A 603 -26.24 -23.13 11.32
CA SER A 603 -25.22 -24.10 11.73
C SER A 603 -25.58 -25.53 11.28
N ARG A 604 -24.64 -26.47 11.52
CA ARG A 604 -24.84 -27.93 11.44
C ARG A 604 -24.64 -28.63 12.79
N PHE A 605 -24.33 -27.88 13.84
CA PHE A 605 -24.06 -28.41 15.19
C PHE A 605 -25.13 -27.99 16.19
N THR A 606 -25.67 -28.97 16.92
CA THR A 606 -26.42 -28.76 18.16
C THR A 606 -25.78 -29.50 19.33
N CYS A 607 -25.86 -28.92 20.53
CA CYS A 607 -25.45 -29.57 21.78
C CYS A 607 -26.36 -29.09 22.91
N LYS A 608 -26.88 -30.02 23.72
CA LYS A 608 -27.79 -29.72 24.86
C LYS A 608 -28.97 -28.82 24.45
N GLY A 609 -29.53 -29.04 23.24
CA GLY A 609 -30.63 -28.27 22.67
C GLY A 609 -30.27 -26.85 22.19
N LYS A 610 -28.99 -26.45 22.21
CA LYS A 610 -28.51 -25.15 21.74
C LYS A 610 -27.79 -25.29 20.39
N GLN A 611 -27.91 -24.28 19.52
CA GLN A 611 -27.03 -24.12 18.36
C GLN A 611 -25.60 -23.87 18.84
N ILE A 612 -24.64 -24.56 18.23
CA ILE A 612 -23.20 -24.27 18.35
C ILE A 612 -22.72 -23.70 17.02
N TYR A 613 -21.90 -22.65 17.03
CA TYR A 613 -21.35 -22.04 15.82
C TYR A 613 -20.21 -22.88 15.22
N HIS A 614 -19.98 -22.69 13.92
CA HIS A 614 -18.78 -23.16 13.22
C HIS A 614 -17.60 -22.22 13.45
N PHE A 615 -16.37 -22.74 13.35
CA PHE A 615 -15.15 -21.94 13.32
C PHE A 615 -14.49 -21.99 11.95
N MET A 616 -14.23 -20.81 11.38
CA MET A 616 -13.57 -20.61 10.08
C MET A 616 -14.15 -21.43 8.90
N GLY A 617 -15.37 -21.97 9.02
CA GLY A 617 -15.96 -22.90 8.05
C GLY A 617 -15.31 -24.28 8.01
N THR A 618 -14.69 -24.70 9.13
CA THR A 618 -13.87 -25.93 9.23
C THR A 618 -14.18 -26.74 10.50
N SER A 619 -14.17 -26.11 11.68
CA SER A 619 -14.66 -26.68 12.95
C SER A 619 -14.08 -28.05 13.29
N THR A 620 -12.76 -28.22 13.16
CA THR A 620 -12.09 -29.54 13.17
C THR A 620 -11.91 -30.16 14.55
N PHE A 621 -12.28 -29.48 15.65
CA PHE A 621 -12.31 -30.07 16.99
C PHE A 621 -13.62 -30.86 17.24
N SER A 622 -13.94 -31.76 16.32
CA SER A 622 -15.09 -32.67 16.37
C SER A 622 -14.76 -33.93 15.57
N GLU A 623 -15.21 -35.11 16.01
CA GLU A 623 -15.05 -36.36 15.24
C GLU A 623 -15.71 -36.28 13.86
N TYR A 624 -16.79 -35.49 13.73
CA TYR A 624 -17.41 -35.17 12.44
C TYR A 624 -17.66 -33.66 12.31
N THR A 625 -17.38 -33.12 11.13
CA THR A 625 -17.66 -31.72 10.77
C THR A 625 -18.33 -31.63 9.41
N VAL A 626 -19.03 -30.53 9.14
CA VAL A 626 -19.67 -30.24 7.84
C VAL A 626 -19.09 -28.95 7.28
N VAL A 627 -18.57 -29.00 6.06
CA VAL A 627 -17.94 -27.85 5.37
C VAL A 627 -18.55 -27.63 4.00
N ALA A 628 -18.35 -26.45 3.40
CA ALA A 628 -18.72 -26.21 2.01
C ALA A 628 -17.79 -26.97 1.05
N ASP A 629 -18.30 -27.44 -0.09
CA ASP A 629 -17.50 -28.20 -1.07
C ASP A 629 -16.33 -27.40 -1.69
N ILE A 630 -16.46 -26.08 -1.77
CA ILE A 630 -15.40 -25.14 -2.15
C ILE A 630 -14.32 -24.93 -1.06
N SER A 631 -14.51 -25.47 0.14
CA SER A 631 -13.60 -25.40 1.29
C SER A 631 -12.93 -26.75 1.57
N LEU A 632 -12.72 -27.58 0.54
CA LEU A 632 -12.23 -28.94 0.73
C LEU A 632 -11.19 -29.35 -0.34
N ALA A 633 -9.99 -29.71 0.08
CA ALA A 633 -8.95 -30.29 -0.77
C ALA A 633 -9.00 -31.81 -0.71
N LYS A 634 -9.17 -32.46 -1.86
CA LYS A 634 -8.96 -33.91 -2.02
C LYS A 634 -7.48 -34.22 -2.17
N ILE A 635 -6.97 -35.15 -1.38
CA ILE A 635 -5.53 -35.47 -1.30
C ILE A 635 -5.27 -36.94 -1.63
N ASP A 636 -4.00 -37.34 -1.61
CA ASP A 636 -3.59 -38.74 -1.74
C ASP A 636 -4.17 -39.57 -0.57
N ALA A 637 -4.79 -40.71 -0.88
CA ALA A 637 -5.36 -41.61 0.11
C ALA A 637 -4.29 -42.32 0.96
N ALA A 638 -3.04 -42.39 0.49
CA ALA A 638 -1.90 -42.92 1.23
C ALA A 638 -1.24 -41.89 2.18
N ALA A 639 -1.70 -40.64 2.22
CA ALA A 639 -1.10 -39.60 3.04
C ALA A 639 -1.41 -39.78 4.55
N PRO A 640 -0.40 -39.74 5.45
CA PRO A 640 -0.62 -39.86 6.89
C PRO A 640 -1.34 -38.63 7.45
N LEU A 641 -2.60 -38.82 7.85
CA LEU A 641 -3.52 -37.73 8.22
C LEU A 641 -3.09 -36.99 9.49
N ASP A 642 -2.36 -37.65 10.39
CA ASP A 642 -1.75 -37.07 11.58
C ASP A 642 -0.55 -36.16 11.29
N LYS A 643 -0.12 -36.07 10.03
CA LYS A 643 0.93 -35.16 9.54
C LYS A 643 0.35 -34.09 8.63
N VAL A 644 -0.40 -34.50 7.60
CA VAL A 644 -0.86 -33.57 6.55
C VAL A 644 -1.95 -32.60 6.98
N CYS A 645 -2.58 -32.79 8.14
CA CYS A 645 -3.48 -31.79 8.76
C CYS A 645 -2.83 -30.39 8.91
N LEU A 646 -1.51 -30.35 9.15
CA LEU A 646 -0.71 -29.11 9.26
C LEU A 646 -0.60 -28.32 7.94
N LEU A 647 -0.91 -28.95 6.79
CA LEU A 647 -0.99 -28.28 5.50
C LEU A 647 -2.31 -27.49 5.33
N GLY A 648 -3.26 -27.63 6.26
CA GLY A 648 -4.49 -26.84 6.32
C GLY A 648 -4.28 -25.37 6.75
N CYS A 649 -3.19 -25.05 7.47
CA CYS A 649 -2.84 -23.66 7.81
C CYS A 649 -1.33 -23.41 7.95
N GLY A 650 -0.71 -23.79 9.08
CA GLY A 650 0.57 -23.23 9.52
C GLY A 650 1.75 -23.40 8.55
N ILE A 651 1.99 -24.62 8.07
CA ILE A 651 3.14 -24.92 7.19
C ILE A 651 2.95 -24.26 5.82
N SER A 652 1.78 -24.47 5.21
CA SER A 652 1.40 -23.88 3.92
C SER A 652 1.51 -22.36 3.95
N THR A 653 1.13 -21.74 5.06
CA THR A 653 1.22 -20.29 5.25
C THR A 653 2.67 -19.79 5.25
N GLY A 654 3.54 -20.36 6.08
CA GLY A 654 4.95 -19.95 6.15
C GLY A 654 5.73 -20.23 4.87
N TYR A 655 5.56 -21.41 4.28
CA TYR A 655 6.21 -21.80 3.03
C TYR A 655 5.75 -20.91 1.85
N GLY A 656 4.44 -20.70 1.72
CA GLY A 656 3.88 -19.84 0.67
C GLY A 656 4.19 -18.34 0.85
N ALA A 657 4.38 -17.87 2.09
CA ALA A 657 4.84 -16.50 2.35
C ALA A 657 6.16 -16.21 1.63
N VAL A 658 7.08 -17.18 1.61
CA VAL A 658 8.35 -17.10 0.88
C VAL A 658 8.14 -17.24 -0.62
N ILE A 659 7.57 -18.37 -1.06
CA ILE A 659 7.56 -18.77 -2.47
C ILE A 659 6.61 -17.93 -3.32
N ASN A 660 5.42 -17.57 -2.79
CA ASN A 660 4.38 -16.88 -3.55
C ASN A 660 4.33 -15.38 -3.27
N THR A 661 4.40 -14.97 -1.99
CA THR A 661 4.14 -13.58 -1.57
C THR A 661 5.39 -12.70 -1.59
N ALA A 662 6.49 -13.17 -1.00
CA ALA A 662 7.79 -12.52 -1.07
C ALA A 662 8.45 -12.72 -2.45
N LYS A 663 8.41 -13.97 -2.95
CA LYS A 663 9.20 -14.46 -4.08
C LYS A 663 10.70 -14.23 -3.84
N VAL A 664 11.19 -14.81 -2.73
CA VAL A 664 12.61 -14.75 -2.34
C VAL A 664 13.48 -15.36 -3.45
N GLU A 665 14.58 -14.69 -3.78
CA GLU A 665 15.50 -15.16 -4.83
C GLU A 665 16.70 -15.91 -4.23
N PRO A 666 17.36 -16.79 -5.01
CA PRO A 666 18.62 -17.40 -4.60
C PRO A 666 19.67 -16.33 -4.26
N GLY A 667 20.37 -16.54 -3.14
CA GLY A 667 21.40 -15.63 -2.63
C GLY A 667 20.90 -14.54 -1.67
N SER A 668 19.58 -14.30 -1.55
CA SER A 668 19.04 -13.27 -0.64
C SER A 668 19.37 -13.49 0.83
N THR A 669 19.40 -12.42 1.62
CA THR A 669 19.42 -12.44 3.09
C THR A 669 18.00 -12.26 3.65
N CYS A 670 17.58 -13.11 4.58
CA CYS A 670 16.24 -13.10 5.17
C CYS A 670 16.25 -13.00 6.70
N ALA A 671 15.34 -12.23 7.30
CA ALA A 671 15.08 -12.24 8.75
C ALA A 671 13.65 -12.73 9.09
N ILE A 672 13.54 -13.64 10.06
CA ILE A 672 12.27 -14.25 10.47
C ILE A 672 12.02 -13.93 11.95
N PHE A 673 11.00 -13.12 12.21
CA PHE A 673 10.60 -12.71 13.55
C PHE A 673 9.50 -13.64 14.08
N GLY A 674 9.82 -14.38 15.14
CA GLY A 674 8.99 -15.43 15.71
C GLY A 674 9.31 -16.81 15.14
N LEU A 675 9.83 -17.71 15.99
CA LEU A 675 10.30 -19.05 15.62
C LEU A 675 9.34 -20.16 16.06
N GLY A 676 8.02 -19.90 15.96
CA GLY A 676 6.98 -20.94 16.02
C GLY A 676 6.79 -21.64 14.66
N GLY A 677 5.83 -22.56 14.55
CA GLY A 677 5.61 -23.38 13.34
C GLY A 677 5.55 -22.58 12.02
N VAL A 678 4.83 -21.45 11.99
CA VAL A 678 4.80 -20.56 10.81
C VAL A 678 6.19 -20.04 10.45
N GLY A 679 6.97 -19.54 11.43
CA GLY A 679 8.32 -19.04 11.20
C GLY A 679 9.34 -20.13 10.83
N LEU A 680 9.19 -21.34 11.36
CA LEU A 680 9.97 -22.51 10.97
C LEU A 680 9.66 -22.92 9.51
N ALA A 681 8.39 -22.80 9.08
CA ALA A 681 8.00 -23.01 7.69
C ALA A 681 8.47 -21.88 6.75
N VAL A 682 8.57 -20.63 7.22
CA VAL A 682 9.27 -19.55 6.49
C VAL A 682 10.76 -19.88 6.35
N ILE A 683 11.44 -20.32 7.42
CA ILE A 683 12.86 -20.73 7.36
C ILE A 683 13.07 -21.86 6.35
N MET A 684 12.20 -22.86 6.35
CA MET A 684 12.19 -23.93 5.36
C MET A 684 12.01 -23.38 3.93
N GLY A 685 11.04 -22.48 3.73
CA GLY A 685 10.82 -21.83 2.45
C GLY A 685 12.04 -21.04 1.96
N CYS A 686 12.68 -20.24 2.82
CA CYS A 686 13.87 -19.46 2.47
C CYS A 686 15.04 -20.38 2.07
N LYS A 687 15.20 -21.53 2.75
CA LYS A 687 16.20 -22.53 2.40
C LYS A 687 15.91 -23.19 1.03
N VAL A 688 14.65 -23.52 0.75
CA VAL A 688 14.22 -24.07 -0.56
C VAL A 688 14.38 -23.03 -1.68
N ALA A 689 14.15 -21.75 -1.40
CA ALA A 689 14.38 -20.63 -2.32
C ALA A 689 15.87 -20.30 -2.55
N GLY A 690 16.79 -20.92 -1.79
CA GLY A 690 18.24 -20.71 -1.93
C GLY A 690 18.78 -19.43 -1.28
N ALA A 691 18.10 -18.89 -0.25
CA ALA A 691 18.61 -17.75 0.52
C ALA A 691 19.99 -18.08 1.16
N SER A 692 20.92 -17.11 1.15
CA SER A 692 22.31 -17.30 1.60
C SER A 692 22.48 -17.13 3.12
N ARG A 693 21.69 -16.24 3.73
CA ARG A 693 21.64 -16.00 5.17
C ARG A 693 20.19 -16.00 5.63
N ILE A 694 19.90 -16.75 6.69
CA ILE A 694 18.56 -16.95 7.23
C ILE A 694 18.63 -16.69 8.74
N ILE A 695 18.25 -15.47 9.14
CA ILE A 695 18.39 -14.93 10.49
C ILE A 695 17.10 -15.20 11.29
N GLY A 696 17.15 -16.10 12.27
CA GLY A 696 16.05 -16.33 13.20
C GLY A 696 16.03 -15.31 14.35
N VAL A 697 14.87 -14.72 14.65
CA VAL A 697 14.72 -13.72 15.72
C VAL A 697 13.58 -14.13 16.66
N ASP A 698 13.90 -14.47 17.91
CA ASP A 698 12.92 -14.81 18.95
C ASP A 698 13.45 -14.47 20.35
N LEU A 699 12.54 -14.25 21.31
CA LEU A 699 12.88 -14.00 22.72
C LEU A 699 13.21 -15.31 23.46
N ASN A 700 12.69 -16.46 23.01
CA ASN A 700 13.09 -17.75 23.56
C ASN A 700 14.25 -18.34 22.73
N LYS A 701 15.43 -18.47 23.36
CA LYS A 701 16.65 -19.06 22.78
C LYS A 701 16.56 -20.57 22.56
N ASP A 702 15.70 -21.29 23.27
CA ASP A 702 15.55 -22.75 23.16
C ASP A 702 15.13 -23.15 21.72
N LYS A 703 14.33 -22.31 21.07
CA LYS A 703 13.87 -22.47 19.68
C LYS A 703 15.02 -22.43 18.66
N PHE A 704 16.19 -21.87 19.02
CA PHE A 704 17.28 -21.63 18.07
C PHE A 704 17.90 -22.94 17.54
N ALA A 705 17.88 -24.01 18.33
CA ALA A 705 18.32 -25.33 17.87
C ALA A 705 17.42 -25.87 16.74
N LYS A 706 16.10 -25.82 16.95
CA LYS A 706 15.11 -26.26 15.96
C LYS A 706 15.10 -25.36 14.72
N ALA A 707 15.23 -24.05 14.89
CA ALA A 707 15.36 -23.11 13.76
C ALA A 707 16.54 -23.44 12.83
N LYS A 708 17.70 -23.83 13.39
CA LYS A 708 18.87 -24.29 12.60
C LYS A 708 18.62 -25.61 11.88
N GLU A 709 17.90 -26.55 12.50
CA GLU A 709 17.49 -27.82 11.89
C GLU A 709 16.55 -27.64 10.68
N PHE A 710 15.73 -26.58 10.67
CA PHE A 710 14.92 -26.20 9.51
C PHE A 710 15.76 -25.44 8.46
N GLY A 711 16.65 -24.54 8.86
CA GLY A 711 17.52 -23.83 7.92
C GLY A 711 18.16 -22.52 8.36
N ALA A 712 17.91 -22.03 9.57
CA ALA A 712 18.51 -20.77 10.02
C ALA A 712 20.04 -20.87 10.05
N THR A 713 20.73 -19.93 9.41
CA THR A 713 22.20 -19.84 9.45
C THR A 713 22.67 -19.28 10.80
N GLU A 714 21.88 -18.39 11.37
CA GLU A 714 22.16 -17.64 12.58
C GLU A 714 20.85 -17.32 13.32
N CYS A 715 20.92 -17.17 14.65
CA CYS A 715 19.76 -16.82 15.47
C CYS A 715 20.17 -15.77 16.52
N ILE A 716 19.32 -14.78 16.75
CA ILE A 716 19.56 -13.67 17.68
C ILE A 716 18.35 -13.46 18.60
N ASN A 717 18.61 -13.18 19.89
CA ASN A 717 17.57 -12.73 20.82
C ASN A 717 17.66 -11.20 20.94
N PRO A 718 16.56 -10.45 20.70
CA PRO A 718 16.52 -8.99 20.92
C PRO A 718 17.00 -8.53 22.31
N GLN A 719 16.87 -9.35 23.36
CA GLN A 719 17.31 -9.05 24.72
C GLN A 719 18.84 -9.03 24.90
N ASP A 720 19.60 -9.59 23.95
CA ASP A 720 21.07 -9.59 24.01
C ASP A 720 21.69 -8.23 23.59
N PHE A 721 20.87 -7.27 23.15
CA PHE A 721 21.31 -6.00 22.55
C PHE A 721 20.72 -4.78 23.25
N LYS A 722 21.50 -3.68 23.28
CA LYS A 722 21.04 -2.37 23.78
C LYS A 722 20.41 -1.48 22.70
N LYS A 723 20.59 -1.83 21.42
CA LYS A 723 20.00 -1.12 20.27
C LYS A 723 18.66 -1.78 19.88
N PRO A 724 17.71 -1.02 19.27
CA PRO A 724 16.57 -1.61 18.58
C PRO A 724 16.98 -2.72 17.61
N ILE A 725 16.23 -3.83 17.59
CA ILE A 725 16.59 -5.02 16.80
C ILE A 725 16.74 -4.74 15.30
N GLN A 726 16.02 -3.76 14.77
CA GLN A 726 16.18 -3.31 13.37
C GLN A 726 17.54 -2.67 13.09
N GLU A 727 18.13 -1.95 14.06
CA GLU A 727 19.46 -1.34 13.91
C GLU A 727 20.54 -2.42 13.97
N VAL A 728 20.40 -3.38 14.89
CA VAL A 728 21.28 -4.56 14.98
C VAL A 728 21.28 -5.33 13.66
N LEU A 729 20.11 -5.58 13.06
CA LEU A 729 20.00 -6.27 11.78
C LEU A 729 20.58 -5.45 10.62
N VAL A 730 20.33 -4.13 10.56
CA VAL A 730 20.90 -3.24 9.53
C VAL A 730 22.42 -3.19 9.60
N GLU A 731 23.01 -3.17 10.79
CA GLU A 731 24.47 -3.24 10.99
C GLU A 731 25.04 -4.61 10.62
N LEU A 732 24.39 -5.71 11.05
CA LEU A 732 24.76 -7.11 10.78
C LEU A 732 24.65 -7.51 9.29
N THR A 733 24.01 -6.68 8.46
CA THR A 733 23.74 -6.93 7.03
C THR A 733 24.08 -5.74 6.12
N GLU A 734 24.88 -4.79 6.60
CA GLU A 734 25.43 -3.65 5.82
C GLU A 734 24.37 -2.81 5.07
N GLY A 735 23.18 -2.63 5.66
CA GLY A 735 22.09 -1.85 5.09
C GLY A 735 20.68 -2.39 5.34
N GLY A 736 20.56 -3.66 5.77
CA GLY A 736 19.31 -4.35 6.07
C GLY A 736 19.12 -5.62 5.23
N VAL A 737 18.12 -6.43 5.59
CA VAL A 737 17.81 -7.70 4.91
C VAL A 737 17.03 -7.51 3.60
N ASP A 738 17.21 -8.38 2.61
CA ASP A 738 16.40 -8.34 1.39
C ASP A 738 14.92 -8.63 1.70
N TYR A 739 14.67 -9.57 2.61
CA TYR A 739 13.34 -10.00 3.00
C TYR A 739 13.18 -10.12 4.52
N SER A 740 12.07 -9.65 5.07
CA SER A 740 11.68 -9.92 6.45
C SER A 740 10.28 -10.52 6.54
N PHE A 741 10.07 -11.37 7.55
CA PHE A 741 8.81 -12.07 7.80
C PHE A 741 8.42 -11.92 9.27
N GLU A 742 7.26 -11.34 9.54
CA GLU A 742 6.71 -11.21 10.90
C GLU A 742 5.68 -12.32 11.15
N CYS A 743 6.00 -13.24 12.06
CA CYS A 743 5.30 -14.51 12.26
C CYS A 743 4.76 -14.68 13.70
N ILE A 744 4.52 -13.58 14.42
CA ILE A 744 4.07 -13.56 15.83
C ILE A 744 2.61 -13.09 15.94
N GLY A 745 2.23 -12.05 15.17
CA GLY A 745 0.92 -11.40 15.25
C GLY A 745 0.88 -10.17 16.17
N ASN A 746 2.02 -9.75 16.70
CA ASN A 746 2.06 -8.68 17.69
C ASN A 746 2.31 -7.30 17.03
N VAL A 747 1.62 -6.24 17.47
CA VAL A 747 1.88 -4.85 17.00
C VAL A 747 2.73 -4.02 17.97
N GLY A 748 2.96 -4.51 19.18
CA GLY A 748 3.66 -3.81 20.26
C GLY A 748 3.59 -4.57 21.59
N VAL A 749 4.74 -5.07 22.06
CA VAL A 749 4.82 -5.82 23.33
C VAL A 749 4.95 -4.83 24.50
N MET A 750 3.78 -4.41 24.99
CA MET A 750 3.47 -3.98 26.36
C MET A 750 4.54 -3.23 27.20
N LYS A 751 4.46 -1.90 27.11
CA LYS A 751 4.14 -0.98 28.23
C LYS A 751 5.04 -0.82 29.47
N GLU A 752 5.95 -1.73 29.83
CA GLU A 752 6.82 -1.56 31.02
C GLU A 752 8.34 -1.57 30.75
N LEU A 753 8.80 -1.86 29.53
CA LEU A 753 10.20 -1.69 29.14
C LEU A 753 10.35 -0.60 28.07
N ALA A 754 10.55 0.64 28.52
CA ALA A 754 10.75 1.84 27.70
C ALA A 754 12.07 1.86 26.87
N LEU A 755 12.69 0.70 26.67
CA LEU A 755 13.89 0.49 25.86
C LEU A 755 13.66 -0.48 24.68
N PHE A 756 12.52 -1.18 24.62
CA PHE A 756 12.15 -1.98 23.45
C PHE A 756 11.42 -1.12 22.41
N PRO A 757 11.74 -1.25 21.10
CA PRO A 757 10.98 -0.60 20.05
C PRO A 757 9.54 -1.14 20.05
N SER A 758 8.58 -0.27 20.38
CA SER A 758 7.19 -0.63 20.71
C SER A 758 6.34 -1.13 19.54
N ASN A 759 6.94 -1.55 18.42
CA ASN A 759 6.23 -2.18 17.31
C ASN A 759 7.16 -3.16 16.53
N ILE A 760 6.92 -4.47 16.66
CA ILE A 760 7.75 -5.51 16.03
C ILE A 760 7.51 -5.62 14.51
N LYS A 761 6.29 -5.33 14.03
CA LYS A 761 5.98 -5.24 12.59
C LYS A 761 6.73 -4.08 11.93
N ARG A 762 6.82 -2.94 12.61
CA ARG A 762 7.69 -1.81 12.23
C ARG A 762 9.15 -2.22 12.23
N ALA A 763 9.63 -2.93 13.26
CA ALA A 763 11.01 -3.40 13.31
C ALA A 763 11.35 -4.35 12.14
N ALA A 764 10.43 -5.25 11.76
CA ALA A 764 10.61 -6.09 10.59
C ALA A 764 10.73 -5.28 9.29
N LEU A 765 9.92 -4.23 9.10
CA LEU A 765 10.03 -3.34 7.94
C LEU A 765 11.31 -2.49 7.97
N GLU A 766 11.67 -1.90 9.11
CA GLU A 766 12.84 -1.04 9.24
C GLU A 766 14.16 -1.82 9.12
N ALA A 767 14.17 -3.11 9.48
CA ALA A 767 15.28 -4.03 9.29
C ALA A 767 15.54 -4.40 7.82
N CYS A 768 14.57 -4.19 6.91
CA CYS A 768 14.77 -4.46 5.48
C CYS A 768 15.73 -3.45 4.84
N HIS A 769 16.39 -3.85 3.76
CA HIS A 769 17.36 -3.04 3.03
C HIS A 769 16.70 -1.83 2.37
N LYS A 770 17.33 -0.65 2.51
CA LYS A 770 16.91 0.57 1.79
C LYS A 770 16.93 0.32 0.27
N GLY A 771 15.94 0.81 -0.46
CA GLY A 771 15.90 0.78 -1.92
C GLY A 771 15.19 -0.40 -2.56
N TRP A 772 15.10 -1.57 -1.89
CA TRP A 772 14.42 -2.75 -2.45
C TRP A 772 13.83 -3.77 -1.45
N GLY A 773 14.11 -3.65 -0.15
CA GLY A 773 13.79 -4.70 0.81
C GLY A 773 12.28 -4.89 1.05
N VAL A 774 11.84 -6.14 1.21
CA VAL A 774 10.41 -6.52 1.29
C VAL A 774 10.08 -7.10 2.65
N SER A 775 9.12 -6.51 3.37
CA SER A 775 8.59 -7.06 4.62
C SER A 775 7.22 -7.69 4.41
N VAL A 776 7.05 -8.93 4.86
CA VAL A 776 5.81 -9.70 4.79
C VAL A 776 5.25 -9.90 6.20
N ILE A 777 4.06 -9.36 6.45
CA ILE A 777 3.27 -9.67 7.64
C ILE A 777 2.58 -11.02 7.41
N VAL A 778 2.87 -11.97 8.29
CA VAL A 778 2.26 -13.32 8.32
C VAL A 778 1.42 -13.49 9.59
N GLY A 779 1.81 -12.86 10.70
CA GLY A 779 1.09 -12.88 11.96
C GLY A 779 -0.17 -12.01 11.97
N VAL A 780 -1.31 -12.58 12.37
CA VAL A 780 -2.59 -11.89 12.55
C VAL A 780 -2.50 -10.92 13.74
N ALA A 781 -2.88 -9.65 13.54
CA ALA A 781 -2.92 -8.65 14.61
C ALA A 781 -4.16 -8.82 15.51
N ALA A 782 -4.05 -8.37 16.78
CA ALA A 782 -5.20 -8.32 17.66
C ALA A 782 -6.23 -7.25 17.24
N ALA A 783 -7.44 -7.30 17.81
CA ALA A 783 -8.52 -6.34 17.56
C ALA A 783 -8.08 -4.85 17.66
N GLY A 784 -8.43 -4.05 16.64
CA GLY A 784 -8.19 -2.60 16.63
C GLY A 784 -6.72 -2.19 16.74
N GLN A 785 -5.79 -3.07 16.35
CA GLN A 785 -4.35 -2.84 16.46
C GLN A 785 -3.74 -2.37 15.13
N GLU A 786 -3.12 -1.20 15.14
CA GLU A 786 -2.53 -0.58 13.94
C GLU A 786 -1.05 -0.89 13.74
N ILE A 787 -0.58 -0.73 12.50
CA ILE A 787 0.83 -0.76 12.14
C ILE A 787 1.30 0.63 11.75
N ALA A 788 2.38 1.12 12.36
CA ALA A 788 2.88 2.47 12.15
C ALA A 788 4.35 2.45 11.73
N THR A 789 4.71 3.30 10.77
CA THR A 789 6.10 3.53 10.32
C THR A 789 6.24 4.95 9.80
N ARG A 790 7.46 5.45 9.65
CA ARG A 790 7.70 6.72 8.94
C ARG A 790 7.51 6.46 7.44
N PRO A 791 6.66 7.22 6.70
CA PRO A 791 6.43 6.99 5.26
C PRO A 791 7.73 6.98 4.43
N PHE A 792 8.75 7.73 4.86
CA PHE A 792 10.10 7.72 4.31
C PHE A 792 10.71 6.31 4.16
N GLN A 793 10.37 5.36 5.03
CA GLN A 793 10.85 3.97 4.92
C GLN A 793 10.35 3.27 3.66
N LEU A 794 9.12 3.58 3.21
CA LEU A 794 8.50 3.07 1.98
C LEU A 794 8.91 3.90 0.75
N VAL A 795 8.91 5.24 0.88
CA VAL A 795 9.37 6.17 -0.17
C VAL A 795 10.83 5.89 -0.57
N THR A 796 11.68 5.45 0.36
CA THR A 796 13.04 4.99 0.05
C THR A 796 13.13 3.54 -0.45
N GLY A 797 12.06 2.99 -1.02
CA GLY A 797 12.05 1.76 -1.83
C GLY A 797 11.77 0.45 -1.10
N ARG A 798 11.32 0.48 0.16
CA ARG A 798 10.85 -0.76 0.83
C ARG A 798 9.41 -1.07 0.48
N THR A 799 9.10 -2.36 0.36
CA THR A 799 7.72 -2.85 0.19
C THR A 799 7.22 -3.44 1.50
N TRP A 800 6.03 -3.05 1.96
CA TRP A 800 5.29 -3.75 3.00
C TRP A 800 4.11 -4.48 2.37
N LYS A 801 3.88 -5.74 2.75
CA LYS A 801 2.76 -6.56 2.25
C LYS A 801 2.31 -7.57 3.32
N GLY A 802 1.09 -8.07 3.21
CA GLY A 802 0.60 -9.21 3.99
C GLY A 802 0.58 -10.50 3.18
N THR A 803 0.40 -11.64 3.84
CA THR A 803 0.01 -12.90 3.20
C THR A 803 -1.18 -13.54 3.93
N ALA A 804 -2.01 -14.28 3.20
CA ALA A 804 -3.10 -15.09 3.74
C ALA A 804 -2.99 -16.49 3.15
N PHE A 805 -2.91 -17.51 4.00
CA PHE A 805 -2.64 -18.90 3.59
C PHE A 805 -1.47 -19.03 2.60
N GLY A 806 -0.40 -18.25 2.81
CA GLY A 806 0.79 -18.26 1.96
C GLY A 806 0.53 -17.87 0.49
N GLY A 807 -0.60 -17.21 0.18
CA GLY A 807 -1.03 -16.91 -1.18
C GLY A 807 -1.48 -18.11 -2.01
N TRP A 808 -1.60 -19.31 -1.42
CA TRP A 808 -2.02 -20.51 -2.14
C TRP A 808 -3.50 -20.45 -2.54
N LYS A 809 -3.81 -20.82 -3.79
CA LYS A 809 -5.18 -21.15 -4.21
C LYS A 809 -5.50 -22.55 -3.67
N SER A 810 -6.24 -22.57 -2.57
CA SER A 810 -6.19 -23.64 -1.56
C SER A 810 -6.52 -25.05 -2.09
N VAL A 811 -7.69 -25.22 -2.71
CA VAL A 811 -8.17 -26.51 -3.25
C VAL A 811 -7.25 -27.04 -4.35
N GLU A 812 -6.64 -26.16 -5.15
CA GLU A 812 -5.70 -26.52 -6.21
C GLU A 812 -4.25 -26.73 -5.73
N SER A 813 -3.86 -26.19 -4.57
CA SER A 813 -2.47 -26.15 -4.09
C SER A 813 -2.18 -27.14 -2.98
N VAL A 814 -3.09 -27.33 -2.01
CA VAL A 814 -2.87 -28.26 -0.88
C VAL A 814 -2.62 -29.70 -1.33
N PRO A 815 -3.29 -30.26 -2.36
CA PRO A 815 -2.96 -31.60 -2.87
C PRO A 815 -1.52 -31.69 -3.42
N LYS A 816 -1.00 -30.61 -4.00
CA LYS A 816 0.38 -30.52 -4.50
C LYS A 816 1.38 -30.42 -3.35
N LEU A 817 1.05 -29.70 -2.28
CA LEU A 817 1.86 -29.66 -1.05
C LEU A 817 1.91 -31.03 -0.36
N VAL A 818 0.81 -31.80 -0.37
CA VAL A 818 0.83 -33.22 0.04
C VAL A 818 1.77 -34.03 -0.87
N THR A 819 1.75 -33.83 -2.19
CA THR A 819 2.71 -34.49 -3.09
C THR A 819 4.17 -34.08 -2.81
N GLU A 820 4.44 -32.81 -2.48
CA GLU A 820 5.79 -32.34 -2.08
C GLU A 820 6.27 -32.99 -0.77
N TYR A 821 5.38 -33.15 0.22
CA TYR A 821 5.68 -33.89 1.45
C TYR A 821 5.91 -35.38 1.21
N MET A 822 5.01 -36.06 0.48
CA MET A 822 5.13 -37.50 0.18
C MET A 822 6.38 -37.81 -0.67
N SER A 823 6.85 -36.85 -1.48
CA SER A 823 8.14 -36.91 -2.20
C SER A 823 9.34 -36.34 -1.44
N LYS A 824 9.18 -36.05 -0.14
CA LYS A 824 10.21 -35.58 0.81
C LYS A 824 10.93 -34.28 0.41
N LYS A 825 10.24 -33.42 -0.35
CA LYS A 825 10.74 -32.08 -0.73
C LYS A 825 10.56 -31.04 0.38
N ILE A 826 9.49 -31.17 1.17
CA ILE A 826 9.21 -30.33 2.34
C ILE A 826 9.13 -31.18 3.61
N LYS A 827 9.54 -30.59 4.73
CA LYS A 827 9.36 -31.14 6.07
C LYS A 827 7.90 -30.98 6.50
N VAL A 828 7.37 -31.97 7.23
CA VAL A 828 6.06 -31.91 7.92
C VAL A 828 6.16 -32.65 9.24
N ASP A 829 6.74 -33.86 9.24
CA ASP A 829 6.95 -34.69 10.44
C ASP A 829 7.68 -33.92 11.55
N GLU A 830 8.69 -33.12 11.20
CA GLU A 830 9.51 -32.36 12.15
C GLU A 830 8.80 -31.16 12.81
N PHE A 831 7.56 -30.86 12.42
CA PHE A 831 6.67 -29.92 13.10
C PHE A 831 5.79 -30.60 14.17
N VAL A 832 5.70 -31.94 14.18
CA VAL A 832 4.91 -32.70 15.16
C VAL A 832 5.81 -33.15 16.32
N THR A 833 5.84 -32.37 17.41
CA THR A 833 6.61 -32.69 18.61
C THR A 833 5.83 -33.47 19.67
N HIS A 834 4.49 -33.38 19.64
CA HIS A 834 3.59 -34.04 20.57
C HIS A 834 2.42 -34.68 19.81
N THR A 835 1.90 -35.78 20.35
CA THR A 835 0.67 -36.41 19.85
C THR A 835 -0.14 -36.86 21.05
N LEU A 836 -1.39 -36.39 21.14
CA LEU A 836 -2.27 -36.59 22.29
C LEU A 836 -3.63 -37.13 21.81
N PRO A 837 -4.32 -37.95 22.62
CA PRO A 837 -5.72 -38.30 22.35
C PRO A 837 -6.60 -37.05 22.48
N PHE A 838 -7.67 -36.99 21.69
CA PHE A 838 -8.55 -35.81 21.59
C PHE A 838 -9.12 -35.32 22.94
N ASP A 839 -9.37 -36.24 23.89
CA ASP A 839 -9.83 -35.92 25.24
C ASP A 839 -8.85 -35.04 26.06
N ARG A 840 -7.58 -34.95 25.64
CA ARG A 840 -6.53 -34.11 26.26
C ARG A 840 -6.30 -32.79 25.49
N ILE A 841 -7.28 -32.32 24.71
CA ILE A 841 -7.13 -31.09 23.91
C ILE A 841 -6.74 -29.85 24.74
N ASN A 842 -7.26 -29.68 25.96
CA ASN A 842 -6.87 -28.56 26.83
C ASN A 842 -5.37 -28.60 27.19
N GLU A 843 -4.78 -29.78 27.37
CA GLU A 843 -3.34 -29.93 27.60
C GLU A 843 -2.52 -29.59 26.34
N ALA A 844 -3.05 -29.84 25.14
CA ALA A 844 -2.43 -29.36 23.90
C ALA A 844 -2.39 -27.82 23.85
N PHE A 845 -3.44 -27.13 24.33
CA PHE A 845 -3.40 -25.68 24.54
C PHE A 845 -2.39 -25.26 25.61
N GLU A 846 -2.26 -25.97 26.73
CA GLU A 846 -1.28 -25.68 27.78
C GLU A 846 0.17 -25.83 27.29
N LEU A 847 0.51 -26.93 26.58
CA LEU A 847 1.81 -27.13 25.93
C LEU A 847 2.08 -26.03 24.89
N MET A 848 1.07 -25.67 24.11
CA MET A 848 1.13 -24.60 23.12
C MET A 848 1.47 -23.25 23.77
N HIS A 849 0.79 -22.88 24.87
CA HIS A 849 1.05 -21.64 25.62
C HIS A 849 2.39 -21.66 26.36
N ALA A 850 2.81 -22.80 26.91
CA ALA A 850 4.10 -22.98 27.57
C ALA A 850 5.30 -22.93 26.60
N GLY A 851 5.06 -22.82 25.29
CA GLY A 851 6.11 -22.79 24.27
C GLY A 851 6.80 -24.14 24.03
N LYS A 852 6.27 -25.23 24.60
CA LYS A 852 6.77 -26.60 24.46
C LYS A 852 6.18 -27.21 23.18
N ARG A 853 6.66 -26.72 22.03
CA ARG A 853 6.22 -27.08 20.68
C ARG A 853 7.36 -27.61 19.83
#